data_AF-A0A3B3HIM2-F1
#
_entry.id   AF-A0A3B3HIM2-F1
#
_cell.length_a   1.000
_cell.length_b   1.000
_cell.length_c   1.000
_cell.angle_alpha   90.00
_cell.angle_beta   90.00
_cell.angle_gamma   90.00
#
_symmetry.space_group_name_H-M   'P 1'
#
loop_
_entity.id
_entity.type
_entity.pdbx_description
1 polymer ?
#
loop_
_entity_poly.entity_id
_entity_poly.type
_entity_poly.pdbx_seq_one_letter_code
_entity_poly.pdbx_strand_id
1 'polypeptide(L)'
;MEKEDLKLLNKGEEEEMELHGYRLCRWRLALLGFGVLCTGGFLLLLLYWMPEWCVKSTCTRTTARDAEVVLLRSTDEFRRWFLARVQVMLAPGSNPFHSLETQTTSPSSPHSSPFSTPAASPVANGHTPHPSDGGPAQELMTRFSDYQPTQIRYFTFHSTKYYWNHELQNFQVLIGLEDMQPKCSTIHKEHSTGLTRNQQEYRKLFFGVNEIAVKVPSVFKLLIKEVLNPFYIFQLFSVILWSADEYYYYAVAIVFMSVVSIATSLYTIKKQYIMLHDMVTAHSIVRVSVCRTNKDIEEILSTDLVPGDVMVIPNNGTIMPCDAVLVSGTCIVNESMLTGESVPVTKTNLPNSVEGEGDDAYNTEEHKRHTLFCGTNVIQTRFYTDELVKAVVVRTGFSTAKGQLVRSILYPKPTDFKLYRDAYLFLLCLVAVAGIGFIYSIVLSIINKVPAKTIIIESLDIITITVPPALPAAMTAGIVYAQRRLKQSGIFCISPQRINICGQINLFCFDKTGTLTEDGLDLWGVQRVENSSFHLSEENAYKENLVKSQFVACMATCHSLTKIEGQLSGDPLDLKMFEATGWILEEATEEETSLHNRIMPTVVRPPKQLLPPEPASSSERDMELYELSSAYEIGIVRQFPFSSALQRMSVVARLLGEKRMDAYMKGAPEVVASLCKNETVPEDFAEVLEDYTKQGFRVIALAHRRLESKLSWHKVQNISRDHIETNMEFLGLIIMQNKLKNETPGILQDLHRANIRTVMVTGDNMLTAISVARDCGMIPPDDTVIIADAHPPQYGQPARITWRYADKPSKTSRYEEVNITLEDVCDADEPKSKEQYHFAMNGKSFATILEHFPDMLQKLVLRGTVFARMAPDQKTQLIEALQGVDYYVGMCGDGANDCGALKRAHGGISLSELEASVASPFTSRTPNISCVPNLIREGRAALITSFCVFKFMALYSIIQYISVTLLYSILSNLGDLQFLFIDIAIILIIVFTMSLNPAWKDLVPRRPPSGLISGPLLFSVLTQILICLGFQIITFVWVQKQAWYTVWTPFTDVCNHSTQLNVSELNNTELDEHNIQNFENTSLFYVSSFQYLIVAVVFSKGKPFRQPSYKNWPFVLSTVGLYIFLLFILFHPVESIDETLEIVCVPFEWRVKLFLIILVNAAVSVLVETFILDIVLWKLVFSRDKQGNFGVSPAAPTPQGGIDLRIYERLSWLSCLRKRAPKARYMYLAKELMVDPDWPPRPTTTTEANSSTYEMRINS
;
A
#
# COMPACT_ATOMS: atom_id res chain seq x y z
N MET A 1 12.62 9.91 38.04
CA MET A 1 13.60 10.00 36.94
C MET A 1 13.19 9.25 35.67
N GLU A 2 12.01 8.61 35.59
CA GLU A 2 11.56 7.84 34.41
C GLU A 2 10.75 8.64 33.36
N LYS A 3 10.42 9.91 33.61
CA LYS A 3 9.48 10.69 32.77
C LYS A 3 10.08 11.83 31.93
N GLU A 4 11.37 12.14 32.00
CA GLU A 4 11.90 13.43 31.50
C GLU A 4 12.65 13.42 30.15
N ASP A 5 12.65 12.35 29.37
CA ASP A 5 13.47 12.32 28.13
C ASP A 5 12.87 11.50 26.98
N LEU A 6 11.54 11.47 26.86
CA LEU A 6 10.88 10.92 25.67
C LEU A 6 10.87 11.98 24.58
N LYS A 7 11.89 11.95 23.72
CA LYS A 7 11.98 12.84 22.56
C LYS A 7 11.32 12.17 21.36
N LEU A 8 10.38 12.88 20.74
CA LEU A 8 9.72 12.44 19.52
C LEU A 8 10.46 13.03 18.32
N LEU A 9 10.74 12.20 17.34
CA LEU A 9 11.19 12.62 16.01
C LEU A 9 9.98 12.70 15.09
N ASN A 10 10.00 13.65 14.15
CA ASN A 10 8.97 13.80 13.12
C ASN A 10 7.55 13.91 13.71
N LYS A 11 7.38 14.75 14.74
CA LYS A 11 6.10 14.90 15.46
C LYS A 11 4.99 15.35 14.50
N GLY A 12 3.91 14.57 14.41
CA GLY A 12 2.78 14.87 13.52
C GLY A 12 2.96 14.43 12.07
N GLU A 13 4.08 13.81 11.71
CA GLU A 13 4.30 13.20 10.40
C GLU A 13 4.08 11.68 10.43
N GLU A 14 3.94 11.04 9.27
CA GLU A 14 3.70 9.59 9.17
C GLU A 14 4.79 8.73 9.83
N GLU A 15 6.01 9.23 9.98
CA GLU A 15 7.17 8.51 10.53
C GLU A 15 7.52 8.95 11.97
N GLU A 16 6.52 9.25 12.80
CA GLU A 16 6.74 9.62 14.20
C GLU A 16 7.44 8.47 14.96
N MET A 17 8.53 8.80 15.67
CA MET A 17 9.34 7.82 16.39
C MET A 17 9.77 8.32 17.76
N GLU A 18 9.76 7.44 18.76
CA GLU A 18 10.35 7.70 20.07
C GLU A 18 11.87 7.46 20.02
N LEU A 19 12.65 8.46 20.43
CA LEU A 19 14.10 8.43 20.44
C LEU A 19 14.65 8.22 21.85
N HIS A 20 15.52 7.21 21.98
CA HIS A 20 16.22 6.90 23.23
C HIS A 20 17.74 6.91 23.04
N GLY A 21 18.45 7.69 23.86
CA GLY A 21 19.91 7.81 23.83
C GLY A 21 20.65 6.76 24.68
N TYR A 22 21.75 6.21 24.15
CA TYR A 22 22.59 5.22 24.81
C TYR A 22 24.09 5.48 24.59
N ARG A 23 24.90 5.11 25.58
CA ARG A 23 26.38 5.18 25.55
C ARG A 23 26.98 3.79 25.74
N LEU A 24 28.03 3.45 24.98
CA LEU A 24 28.68 2.13 25.09
C LEU A 24 29.37 1.99 26.46
N CYS A 25 29.14 0.85 27.12
CA CYS A 25 29.76 0.54 28.40
C CYS A 25 30.77 -0.61 28.22
N ARG A 26 32.07 -0.32 28.37
CA ARG A 26 33.15 -1.29 28.10
C ARG A 26 33.07 -2.55 28.97
N TRP A 27 32.69 -2.42 30.25
CA TRP A 27 32.53 -3.56 31.15
C TRP A 27 31.37 -4.48 30.71
N ARG A 28 30.23 -3.89 30.34
CA ARG A 28 29.08 -4.64 29.81
C ARG A 28 29.43 -5.36 28.50
N LEU A 29 30.23 -4.71 27.64
CA LEU A 29 30.74 -5.32 26.41
C LEU A 29 31.67 -6.51 26.69
N ALA A 30 32.55 -6.40 27.69
CA ALA A 30 33.42 -7.49 28.12
C ALA A 30 32.63 -8.67 28.69
N LEU A 31 31.62 -8.39 29.53
CA LEU A 31 30.72 -9.40 30.07
C LEU A 31 29.91 -10.09 28.96
N LEU A 32 29.46 -9.33 27.97
CA LEU A 32 28.81 -9.88 26.79
C LEU A 32 29.77 -10.74 25.98
N GLY A 33 31.00 -10.28 25.73
CA GLY A 33 32.03 -11.04 25.01
C GLY A 33 32.34 -12.37 25.70
N PHE A 34 32.43 -12.36 27.03
CA PHE A 34 32.56 -13.59 27.82
C PHE A 34 31.34 -14.51 27.66
N GLY A 35 30.12 -13.96 27.75
CA GLY A 35 28.89 -14.72 27.50
C GLY A 35 28.81 -15.29 26.08
N VAL A 36 29.26 -14.57 25.07
CA VAL A 36 29.33 -15.02 23.67
C VAL A 36 30.32 -16.18 23.54
N LEU A 37 31.49 -16.09 24.19
CA LEU A 37 32.48 -17.18 24.20
C LEU A 37 31.92 -18.43 24.89
N CYS A 38 31.30 -18.26 26.08
CA CYS A 38 30.71 -19.37 26.84
C CYS A 38 29.55 -20.05 26.10
N THR A 39 28.80 -19.30 25.30
CA THR A 39 27.66 -19.81 24.52
C THR A 39 28.02 -20.23 23.10
N GLY A 40 29.30 -20.21 22.73
CA GLY A 40 29.76 -20.55 21.38
C GLY A 40 29.15 -19.66 20.28
N GLY A 41 28.76 -18.42 20.60
CA GLY A 41 28.13 -17.49 19.64
C GLY A 41 26.60 -17.40 19.70
N PHE A 42 25.91 -18.30 20.41
CA PHE A 42 24.44 -18.28 20.47
C PHE A 42 23.87 -16.98 21.07
N LEU A 43 24.55 -16.43 22.09
CA LEU A 43 24.16 -15.16 22.68
C LEU A 43 24.21 -14.01 21.66
N LEU A 44 25.17 -14.03 20.72
CA LEU A 44 25.30 -13.01 19.67
C LEU A 44 24.12 -13.08 18.69
N LEU A 45 23.67 -14.30 18.35
CA LEU A 45 22.50 -14.55 17.51
C LEU A 45 21.21 -14.04 18.16
N LEU A 46 21.01 -14.33 19.45
CA LEU A 46 19.84 -13.86 20.19
C LEU A 46 19.77 -12.33 20.25
N LEU A 47 20.92 -11.67 20.46
CA LEU A 47 21.00 -10.22 20.47
C LEU A 47 20.82 -9.60 19.07
N TYR A 48 21.20 -10.32 18.00
CA TYR A 48 20.93 -9.88 16.63
C TYR A 48 19.42 -9.79 16.34
N TRP A 49 18.62 -10.76 16.80
CA TRP A 49 17.16 -10.73 16.63
C TRP A 49 16.45 -9.76 17.58
N MET A 50 17.04 -9.46 18.73
CA MET A 50 16.47 -8.59 19.76
C MET A 50 17.34 -7.33 19.94
N PRO A 51 17.22 -6.32 19.05
CA PRO A 51 18.07 -5.12 19.09
C PRO A 51 17.94 -4.32 20.39
N GLU A 52 16.74 -4.31 21.01
CA GLU A 52 16.53 -3.70 22.33
C GLU A 52 17.41 -4.35 23.40
N TRP A 53 17.45 -5.69 23.41
CA TRP A 53 18.26 -6.46 24.36
C TRP A 53 19.74 -6.30 24.06
N CYS A 54 20.12 -6.20 22.78
CA CYS A 54 21.49 -5.89 22.39
C CYS A 54 21.94 -4.58 23.02
N VAL A 55 21.18 -3.51 22.84
CA VAL A 55 21.52 -2.19 23.38
C VAL A 55 21.49 -2.17 24.90
N LYS A 56 20.49 -2.78 25.54
CA LYS A 56 20.43 -2.85 27.02
C LYS A 56 21.62 -3.62 27.61
N SER A 57 22.06 -4.68 26.92
CA SER A 57 23.18 -5.52 27.32
C SER A 57 24.54 -4.88 27.04
N THR A 58 24.70 -4.04 26.01
CA THR A 58 26.00 -3.41 25.66
C THR A 58 26.15 -1.96 26.15
N CYS A 59 25.04 -1.25 26.36
CA CYS A 59 25.02 0.19 26.57
C CYS A 59 24.30 0.58 27.87
N THR A 60 24.58 1.79 28.35
CA THR A 60 23.85 2.45 29.44
C THR A 60 23.03 3.62 28.89
N ARG A 61 21.82 3.82 29.40
CA ARG A 61 20.94 4.92 28.97
C ARG A 61 21.58 6.27 29.30
N THR A 62 21.51 7.22 28.37
CA THR A 62 22.05 8.58 28.51
C THR A 62 21.13 9.57 27.80
N THR A 63 21.39 10.87 27.95
CA THR A 63 20.64 11.92 27.25
C THR A 63 20.88 11.81 25.74
N ALA A 64 19.90 12.22 24.93
CA ALA A 64 20.04 12.20 23.46
C ALA A 64 21.28 12.98 22.96
N ARG A 65 21.68 14.02 23.72
CA ARG A 65 22.84 14.87 23.41
C ARG A 65 24.14 14.10 23.44
N ASP A 66 24.33 13.21 24.42
CA ASP A 66 25.58 12.49 24.67
C ASP A 66 25.59 11.08 24.07
N ALA A 67 24.48 10.65 23.45
CA ALA A 67 24.28 9.32 22.92
C ALA A 67 25.26 8.96 21.77
N GLU A 68 26.06 7.92 21.96
CA GLU A 68 26.87 7.30 20.90
C GLU A 68 26.02 6.40 20.00
N VAL A 69 24.94 5.87 20.57
CA VAL A 69 23.99 4.97 19.93
C VAL A 69 22.58 5.45 20.26
N VAL A 70 21.71 5.48 19.26
CA VAL A 70 20.32 5.86 19.41
C VAL A 70 19.44 4.65 19.10
N LEU A 71 18.48 4.40 19.98
CA LEU A 71 17.43 3.40 19.78
C LEU A 71 16.13 4.12 19.45
N LEU A 72 15.61 3.86 18.25
CA LEU A 72 14.40 4.44 17.72
C LEU A 72 13.25 3.45 17.89
N ARG A 73 12.09 3.91 18.33
CA ARG A 73 10.88 3.09 18.42
C ARG A 73 9.80 3.67 17.54
N SER A 74 9.19 2.88 16.68
CA SER A 74 8.00 3.31 15.93
C SER A 74 6.83 3.55 16.89
N THR A 75 6.05 4.62 16.70
CA THR A 75 4.80 4.86 17.44
C THR A 75 3.63 4.00 16.94
N ASP A 76 3.76 3.40 15.75
CA ASP A 76 2.81 2.44 15.16
C ASP A 76 2.50 1.26 16.11
N GLU A 77 1.36 0.58 15.90
CA GLU A 77 0.87 -0.56 16.72
C GLU A 77 1.92 -1.66 16.99
N PHE A 78 2.91 -1.81 16.10
CA PHE A 78 3.97 -2.81 16.19
C PHE A 78 5.09 -2.46 17.18
N ARG A 79 5.27 -1.17 17.51
CA ARG A 79 6.30 -0.69 18.45
C ARG A 79 7.70 -1.29 18.20
N ARG A 80 8.13 -1.36 16.94
CA ARG A 80 9.42 -1.95 16.54
C ARG A 80 10.59 -1.06 16.93
N TRP A 81 11.70 -1.71 17.28
CA TRP A 81 12.94 -1.04 17.68
C TRP A 81 13.97 -1.06 16.54
N PHE A 82 14.60 0.09 16.28
CA PHE A 82 15.67 0.26 15.31
C PHE A 82 16.91 0.85 15.97
N LEU A 83 18.08 0.38 15.54
CA LEU A 83 19.36 0.81 16.04
C LEU A 83 20.04 1.77 15.04
N ALA A 84 20.42 2.96 15.49
CA ALA A 84 21.22 3.92 14.72
C ALA A 84 22.48 4.31 15.49
N ARG A 85 23.61 4.44 14.80
CA ARG A 85 24.88 4.90 15.39
C ARG A 85 25.07 6.39 15.12
N VAL A 86 25.40 7.14 16.17
CA VAL A 86 25.68 8.58 16.05
C VAL A 86 27.11 8.78 15.58
N GLN A 87 27.25 9.57 14.52
CA GLN A 87 28.51 9.98 13.91
C GLN A 87 28.78 11.45 14.23
N VAL A 88 30.05 11.85 14.16
CA VAL A 88 30.48 13.23 14.37
C VAL A 88 31.16 13.70 13.08
N MET A 89 30.70 14.83 12.56
CA MET A 89 31.32 15.55 11.45
C MET A 89 31.96 16.83 11.99
N LEU A 90 33.11 17.20 11.43
CA LEU A 90 33.77 18.48 11.70
C LEU A 90 33.42 19.44 10.55
N ALA A 91 32.83 20.58 10.86
CA ALA A 91 32.44 21.59 9.89
C ALA A 91 32.88 23.01 10.32
N PRO A 92 33.23 23.90 9.38
CA PRO A 92 33.61 25.29 9.68
C PRO A 92 32.54 26.10 10.44
N GLY A 93 31.28 25.71 10.37
CA GLY A 93 30.17 26.35 11.08
C GLY A 93 29.04 25.37 11.41
N SER A 94 28.12 25.79 12.27
CA SER A 94 27.03 24.95 12.81
C SER A 94 25.78 24.88 11.92
N ASN A 95 25.59 25.84 11.01
CA ASN A 95 24.43 25.92 10.11
C ASN A 95 24.90 25.97 8.64
N PRO A 96 24.31 25.20 7.72
CA PRO A 96 24.64 25.23 6.28
C PRO A 96 24.38 26.58 5.59
N PHE A 97 23.56 27.46 6.18
CA PHE A 97 23.13 28.69 5.54
C PHE A 97 23.75 29.99 6.09
N HIS A 98 24.55 29.91 7.15
CA HIS A 98 25.27 31.08 7.64
C HIS A 98 26.42 31.47 6.70
N SER A 99 26.53 32.75 6.36
CA SER A 99 27.70 33.32 5.70
C SER A 99 28.91 33.28 6.62
N LEU A 100 29.93 32.51 6.23
CA LEU A 100 31.20 32.42 6.96
C LEU A 100 31.91 33.80 7.05
N GLU A 101 31.62 34.72 6.14
CA GLU A 101 32.22 36.07 6.06
C GLU A 101 31.79 37.02 7.20
N THR A 102 30.64 36.79 7.85
CA THR A 102 30.10 37.74 8.85
C THR A 102 30.67 37.60 10.27
N GLN A 103 31.59 36.65 10.52
CA GLN A 103 32.25 36.51 11.83
C GLN A 103 33.59 37.27 11.94
N THR A 104 34.04 37.97 10.90
CA THR A 104 35.15 38.92 11.00
C THR A 104 34.65 40.29 11.42
N THR A 105 34.33 40.50 12.71
CA THR A 105 34.51 41.80 13.39
C THR A 105 34.21 41.69 14.89
N SER A 106 35.26 41.54 15.69
CA SER A 106 35.44 42.33 16.92
C SER A 106 36.87 42.16 17.43
N PRO A 107 37.70 43.22 17.42
CA PRO A 107 38.98 43.22 18.12
C PRO A 107 38.73 43.60 19.57
N SER A 108 38.55 42.64 20.48
CA SER A 108 38.56 42.91 21.92
C SER A 108 39.92 42.54 22.52
N SER A 109 40.70 43.60 22.75
CA SER A 109 41.74 43.87 23.76
C SER A 109 42.38 42.74 24.60
N PRO A 110 43.68 42.87 24.93
CA PRO A 110 44.40 41.92 25.76
C PRO A 110 44.10 42.19 27.24
N HIS A 111 43.49 41.23 27.94
CA HIS A 111 43.53 41.19 29.40
C HIS A 111 44.13 39.89 29.90
N SER A 112 45.30 40.07 30.51
CA SER A 112 46.07 39.15 31.33
C SER A 112 45.27 38.58 32.50
N SER A 113 45.38 37.27 32.73
CA SER A 113 45.86 36.74 34.02
C SER A 113 46.19 35.24 33.91
N PRO A 114 47.13 34.74 34.75
CA PRO A 114 47.81 33.47 34.53
C PRO A 114 47.24 32.36 35.41
N PHE A 115 47.03 31.16 34.86
CA PHE A 115 47.18 29.94 35.67
C PHE A 115 47.51 28.74 34.77
N SER A 116 48.79 28.38 34.83
CA SER A 116 49.37 27.13 34.36
C SER A 116 48.97 25.97 35.26
N THR A 117 48.60 24.81 34.71
CA THR A 117 49.16 23.46 35.01
C THR A 117 48.51 22.37 34.13
N PRO A 118 49.15 21.20 33.92
CA PRO A 118 49.47 20.76 32.57
C PRO A 118 48.88 19.38 32.19
N ALA A 119 48.98 19.09 30.89
CA ALA A 119 49.22 17.78 30.28
C ALA A 119 48.46 16.55 30.83
N ALA A 120 47.52 16.04 30.04
CA ALA A 120 47.24 14.61 29.96
C ALA A 120 47.58 14.11 28.55
N SER A 121 48.56 13.21 28.50
CA SER A 121 49.12 12.52 27.35
C SER A 121 48.11 11.67 26.55
N PRO A 122 48.39 11.39 25.26
CA PRO A 122 47.56 10.53 24.42
C PRO A 122 47.84 9.06 24.73
N VAL A 123 46.79 8.28 25.00
CA VAL A 123 46.89 6.80 24.99
C VAL A 123 46.33 6.30 23.67
N ALA A 124 47.25 5.81 22.85
CA ALA A 124 46.99 5.07 21.64
C ALA A 124 46.15 3.81 21.92
N ASN A 125 45.21 3.51 21.02
CA ASN A 125 45.05 2.14 20.53
C ASN A 125 44.39 2.18 19.14
N GLY A 126 45.06 1.49 18.21
CA GLY A 126 44.92 1.65 16.78
C GLY A 126 43.66 1.05 16.16
N HIS A 127 43.26 1.68 15.07
CA HIS A 127 42.95 1.01 13.82
C HIS A 127 43.39 1.97 12.70
N THR A 128 44.41 1.55 11.96
CA THR A 128 44.86 2.17 10.71
C THR A 128 43.70 2.20 9.70
N PRO A 129 43.26 3.37 9.21
CA PRO A 129 42.56 3.43 7.94
C PRO A 129 43.60 3.33 6.82
N HIS A 130 43.30 2.54 5.80
CA HIS A 130 44.04 2.49 4.55
C HIS A 130 44.23 3.91 3.95
N PRO A 131 45.38 4.19 3.32
CA PRO A 131 45.64 5.48 2.68
C PRO A 131 44.98 5.50 1.29
N SER A 132 43.69 5.81 1.24
CA SER A 132 43.01 6.14 -0.03
C SER A 132 41.81 7.08 0.09
N ASP A 133 41.41 7.50 1.29
CA ASP A 133 40.34 8.50 1.50
C ASP A 133 40.94 9.85 1.95
N GLY A 134 41.70 10.51 1.07
CA GLY A 134 41.90 11.95 1.16
C GLY A 134 40.62 12.65 0.73
N GLY A 135 39.63 12.74 1.62
CA GLY A 135 38.33 13.31 1.29
C GLY A 135 38.39 14.84 1.10
N PRO A 136 37.45 15.42 0.32
CA PRO A 136 37.35 16.88 0.10
C PRO A 136 37.24 17.71 1.38
N ALA A 137 36.85 17.10 2.51
CA ALA A 137 36.77 17.76 3.81
C ALA A 137 38.16 18.18 4.37
N GLN A 138 39.23 17.45 4.06
CA GLN A 138 40.56 17.74 4.60
C GLN A 138 41.25 18.87 3.81
N GLU A 139 40.97 18.96 2.51
CA GLU A 139 41.41 20.06 1.63
C GLU A 139 40.66 21.37 1.92
N LEU A 140 39.36 21.28 2.27
CA LEU A 140 38.57 22.44 2.73
C LEU A 140 39.05 22.95 4.10
N MET A 141 39.40 22.06 5.03
CA MET A 141 39.97 22.45 6.32
C MET A 141 41.32 23.18 6.19
N THR A 142 42.13 22.83 5.18
CA THR A 142 43.34 23.61 4.86
C THR A 142 43.04 24.97 4.22
N ARG A 143 41.90 25.14 3.52
CA ARG A 143 41.47 26.43 2.95
C ARG A 143 40.77 27.35 3.96
N PHE A 144 40.15 26.78 5.00
CA PHE A 144 39.47 27.50 6.10
C PHE A 144 40.18 27.31 7.44
N SER A 145 41.52 27.28 7.44
CA SER A 145 42.36 27.03 8.64
C SER A 145 42.15 28.04 9.77
N ASP A 146 41.55 29.19 9.49
CA ASP A 146 41.29 30.27 10.44
C ASP A 146 40.00 30.08 11.26
N TYR A 147 39.15 29.11 10.91
CA TYR A 147 37.90 28.81 11.63
C TYR A 147 38.07 27.63 12.59
N GLN A 148 37.66 27.78 13.85
CA GLN A 148 37.59 26.66 14.79
C GLN A 148 36.53 25.65 14.30
N PRO A 149 36.90 24.39 14.00
CA PRO A 149 35.95 23.42 13.47
C PRO A 149 34.91 23.06 14.54
N THR A 150 33.65 23.29 14.23
CA THR A 150 32.52 22.89 15.07
C THR A 150 32.24 21.38 14.89
N GLN A 151 31.99 20.70 16.00
CA GLN A 151 31.62 19.27 15.99
C GLN A 151 30.10 19.14 15.89
N ILE A 152 29.63 18.58 14.78
CA ILE A 152 28.20 18.36 14.53
C ILE A 152 27.93 16.87 14.62
N ARG A 153 26.98 16.50 15.48
CA ARG A 153 26.53 15.11 15.64
C ARG A 153 25.37 14.83 14.69
N TYR A 154 25.43 13.70 14.01
CA TYR A 154 24.35 13.26 13.13
C TYR A 154 24.24 11.75 13.10
N PHE A 155 23.09 11.23 12.69
CA PHE A 155 22.94 9.81 12.32
C PHE A 155 22.13 9.70 11.05
N THR A 156 22.28 8.58 10.33
CA THR A 156 21.47 8.30 9.13
C THR A 156 20.48 7.19 9.45
N PHE A 157 19.20 7.43 9.20
CA PHE A 157 18.14 6.45 9.35
C PHE A 157 17.25 6.46 8.11
N HIS A 158 16.95 5.28 7.55
CA HIS A 158 16.16 5.12 6.32
C HIS A 158 16.56 6.07 5.17
N SER A 159 17.87 6.26 4.94
CA SER A 159 18.44 7.18 3.92
C SER A 159 18.24 8.68 4.18
N THR A 160 17.80 9.08 5.37
CA THR A 160 17.71 10.48 5.80
C THR A 160 18.70 10.78 6.93
N LYS A 161 19.37 11.94 6.84
CA LYS A 161 20.33 12.39 7.84
C LYS A 161 19.63 13.26 8.88
N TYR A 162 19.82 12.92 10.15
CA TYR A 162 19.30 13.65 11.30
C TYR A 162 20.46 14.33 12.02
N TYR A 163 20.40 15.66 12.12
CA TYR A 163 21.42 16.51 12.73
C TYR A 163 21.00 16.97 14.12
N TRP A 164 21.96 17.06 15.04
CA TRP A 164 21.69 17.57 16.38
C TRP A 164 21.47 19.09 16.36
N ASN A 165 20.29 19.56 16.77
CA ASN A 165 20.01 20.97 16.96
C ASN A 165 20.17 21.34 18.45
N HIS A 166 21.05 22.31 18.73
CA HIS A 166 21.32 22.77 20.09
C HIS A 166 20.18 23.59 20.72
N GLU A 167 19.36 24.27 19.92
CA GLU A 167 18.24 25.10 20.39
C GLU A 167 17.06 24.22 20.81
N LEU A 168 16.67 23.28 19.95
CA LEU A 168 15.57 22.36 20.20
C LEU A 168 15.95 21.18 21.12
N GLN A 169 17.25 21.02 21.43
CA GLN A 169 17.81 19.86 22.13
C GLN A 169 17.34 18.53 21.53
N ASN A 170 17.12 18.46 20.22
CA ASN A 170 16.63 17.26 19.54
C ASN A 170 17.32 17.09 18.18
N PHE A 171 17.21 15.89 17.62
CA PHE A 171 17.67 15.64 16.26
C PHE A 171 16.61 16.08 15.24
N GLN A 172 17.03 16.79 14.20
CA GLN A 172 16.16 17.34 13.15
C GLN A 172 16.70 16.97 11.76
N VAL A 173 15.81 16.81 10.79
CA VAL A 173 16.16 16.63 9.38
C VAL A 173 16.36 18.00 8.74
N LEU A 174 17.41 18.14 7.93
CA LEU A 174 17.60 19.30 7.05
C LEU A 174 16.99 18.97 5.69
N ILE A 175 15.95 19.71 5.27
CA ILE A 175 15.17 19.43 4.07
C ILE A 175 15.76 20.18 2.87
N GLY A 176 16.23 21.41 3.06
CA GLY A 176 16.75 22.26 2.00
C GLY A 176 16.55 23.75 2.26
N LEU A 177 16.33 24.52 1.18
CA LEU A 177 16.18 25.98 1.27
C LEU A 177 14.93 26.42 2.07
N GLU A 178 13.92 25.56 2.17
CA GLU A 178 12.69 25.80 2.95
C GLU A 178 12.91 25.88 4.45
N ASP A 179 14.00 25.29 4.97
CA ASP A 179 14.31 25.34 6.41
C ASP A 179 14.53 26.79 6.89
N MET A 180 14.85 27.72 5.97
CA MET A 180 14.97 29.15 6.25
C MET A 180 13.63 29.91 6.20
N GLN A 181 12.54 29.27 5.78
CA GLN A 181 11.27 29.93 5.45
C GLN A 181 11.46 31.22 4.64
N PRO A 182 12.22 31.19 3.53
CA PRO A 182 12.55 32.40 2.78
C PRO A 182 11.28 33.01 2.20
N LYS A 183 11.16 34.33 2.28
CA LYS A 183 10.09 35.05 1.59
C LYS A 183 10.31 35.00 0.08
N CYS A 184 9.24 35.08 -0.70
CA CYS A 184 9.32 35.03 -2.16
C CYS A 184 10.21 36.16 -2.71
N SER A 185 10.17 37.34 -2.08
CA SER A 185 11.05 38.47 -2.41
C SER A 185 12.54 38.20 -2.13
N THR A 186 12.85 37.45 -1.07
CA THR A 186 14.22 37.06 -0.69
C THR A 186 14.83 36.11 -1.72
N ILE A 187 14.04 35.16 -2.25
CA ILE A 187 14.51 34.24 -3.31
C ILE A 187 14.92 35.03 -4.56
N HIS A 188 14.15 36.05 -4.93
CA HIS A 188 14.47 36.93 -6.07
C HIS A 188 15.68 37.82 -5.84
N LYS A 189 15.86 38.38 -4.63
CA LYS A 189 16.95 39.34 -4.34
C LYS A 189 18.27 38.67 -3.98
N GLU A 190 18.25 37.64 -3.14
CA GLU A 190 19.45 37.06 -2.53
C GLU A 190 19.91 35.77 -3.21
N HIS A 191 18.97 34.98 -3.77
CA HIS A 191 19.29 33.67 -4.34
C HIS A 191 19.31 33.64 -5.88
N SER A 192 18.90 34.71 -6.57
CA SER A 192 18.89 34.78 -8.04
C SER A 192 20.27 34.97 -8.67
N THR A 193 21.26 35.44 -7.90
CA THR A 193 22.63 35.71 -8.36
C THR A 193 23.49 34.44 -8.42
N GLY A 194 23.07 33.35 -7.79
CA GLY A 194 23.79 32.08 -7.77
C GLY A 194 24.87 32.00 -6.68
N LEU A 195 25.22 30.78 -6.28
CA LEU A 195 26.20 30.52 -5.22
C LEU A 195 27.64 30.61 -5.73
N THR A 196 28.54 31.01 -4.83
CA THR A 196 30.00 30.86 -5.06
C THR A 196 30.42 29.41 -4.84
N ARG A 197 31.54 28.99 -5.46
CA ARG A 197 32.07 27.62 -5.34
C ARG A 197 32.36 27.23 -3.89
N ASN A 198 32.86 28.16 -3.07
CA ASN A 198 33.13 27.92 -1.65
C ASN A 198 31.84 27.67 -0.85
N GLN A 199 30.78 28.44 -1.12
CA GLN A 199 29.48 28.24 -0.48
C GLN A 199 28.83 26.93 -0.93
N GLN A 200 28.99 26.57 -2.21
CA GLN A 200 28.51 25.31 -2.77
C GLN A 200 29.18 24.11 -2.07
N GLU A 201 30.51 24.10 -1.99
CA GLU A 201 31.27 23.03 -1.34
C GLU A 201 30.94 22.93 0.16
N TYR A 202 30.73 24.06 0.85
CA TYR A 202 30.29 24.08 2.25
C TYR A 202 28.90 23.46 2.44
N ARG A 203 27.91 23.85 1.62
CA ARG A 203 26.56 23.25 1.67
C ARG A 203 26.55 21.77 1.31
N LYS A 204 27.44 21.34 0.41
CA LYS A 204 27.62 19.93 0.03
C LYS A 204 28.04 19.04 1.20
N LEU A 205 28.75 19.56 2.22
CA LEU A 205 29.08 18.81 3.43
C LEU A 205 27.83 18.37 4.22
N PHE A 206 26.80 19.21 4.26
CA PHE A 206 25.55 18.93 4.96
C PHE A 206 24.63 18.07 4.08
N PHE A 207 24.18 18.62 2.95
CA PHE A 207 23.18 17.96 2.11
C PHE A 207 23.70 16.70 1.40
N GLY A 208 25.02 16.59 1.19
CA GLY A 208 25.63 15.49 0.46
C GLY A 208 25.50 15.65 -1.06
N VAL A 209 25.70 14.55 -1.78
CA VAL A 209 25.52 14.50 -3.24
C VAL A 209 24.04 14.38 -3.60
N ASN A 210 23.62 15.04 -4.68
CA ASN A 210 22.27 14.95 -5.22
C ASN A 210 22.09 13.63 -6.01
N GLU A 211 21.94 12.52 -5.30
CA GLU A 211 21.71 11.20 -5.88
C GLU A 211 20.72 10.39 -5.03
N ILE A 212 19.73 9.76 -5.68
CA ILE A 212 18.83 8.79 -5.05
C ILE A 212 19.46 7.40 -5.20
N ALA A 213 20.51 7.14 -4.43
CA ALA A 213 21.28 5.90 -4.56
C ALA A 213 20.60 4.72 -3.84
N VAL A 214 19.95 3.82 -4.60
CA VAL A 214 19.44 2.55 -4.06
C VAL A 214 20.58 1.54 -3.96
N LYS A 215 21.20 1.41 -2.78
CA LYS A 215 22.31 0.48 -2.60
C LYS A 215 21.83 -0.97 -2.71
N VAL A 216 22.18 -1.64 -3.82
CA VAL A 216 21.95 -3.07 -3.99
C VAL A 216 22.86 -3.82 -2.99
N PRO A 217 22.29 -4.55 -2.01
CA PRO A 217 23.11 -5.30 -1.05
C PRO A 217 23.88 -6.41 -1.77
N SER A 218 25.10 -6.68 -1.32
CA SER A 218 25.90 -7.78 -1.86
C SER A 218 25.21 -9.12 -1.62
N VAL A 219 25.43 -10.09 -2.51
CA VAL A 219 24.89 -11.45 -2.38
C VAL A 219 25.25 -12.05 -1.03
N PHE A 220 26.46 -11.80 -0.55
CA PHE A 220 26.93 -12.26 0.76
C PHE A 220 26.14 -11.65 1.93
N LYS A 221 25.85 -10.34 1.88
CA LYS A 221 25.04 -9.69 2.92
C LYS A 221 23.60 -10.22 2.93
N LEU A 222 23.02 -10.44 1.74
CA LEU A 222 21.70 -11.05 1.60
C LEU A 222 21.70 -12.50 2.12
N LEU A 223 22.75 -13.28 1.80
CA LEU A 223 22.92 -14.65 2.26
C LEU A 223 22.97 -14.73 3.78
N ILE A 224 23.77 -13.89 4.45
CA ILE A 224 23.80 -13.85 5.93
C ILE A 224 22.41 -13.55 6.48
N LYS A 225 21.72 -12.54 5.94
CA LYS A 225 20.39 -12.16 6.43
C LYS A 225 19.38 -13.30 6.27
N GLU A 226 19.48 -14.06 5.18
CA GLU A 226 18.60 -15.20 4.90
C GLU A 226 18.93 -16.39 5.80
N VAL A 227 20.21 -16.77 5.93
CA VAL A 227 20.67 -17.90 6.76
C VAL A 227 20.41 -17.66 8.26
N LEU A 228 20.43 -16.40 8.71
CA LEU A 228 20.10 -16.02 10.09
C LEU A 228 18.60 -16.05 10.40
N ASN A 229 17.75 -16.50 9.48
CA ASN A 229 16.35 -16.78 9.77
C ASN A 229 16.26 -17.94 10.79
N PRO A 230 15.46 -17.82 11.87
CA PRO A 230 15.32 -18.86 12.90
C PRO A 230 15.08 -20.28 12.38
N PHE A 231 14.36 -20.42 11.25
CA PHE A 231 14.10 -21.73 10.63
C PHE A 231 15.37 -22.40 10.11
N TYR A 232 16.25 -21.68 9.40
CA TYR A 232 17.50 -22.26 8.88
C TYR A 232 18.50 -22.54 10.00
N ILE A 233 18.48 -21.76 11.09
CA ILE A 233 19.30 -22.04 12.28
C ILE A 233 18.82 -23.31 12.97
N PHE A 234 17.51 -23.47 13.17
CA PHE A 234 16.93 -24.69 13.71
C PHE A 234 17.24 -25.90 12.82
N GLN A 235 17.21 -25.72 11.51
CA GLN A 235 17.57 -26.77 10.56
C GLN A 235 19.05 -27.15 10.64
N LEU A 236 19.97 -26.18 10.78
CA LEU A 236 21.39 -26.46 10.99
C LEU A 236 21.63 -27.24 12.28
N PHE A 237 20.94 -26.86 13.37
CA PHE A 237 20.95 -27.62 14.62
C PHE A 237 20.47 -29.06 14.41
N SER A 238 19.40 -29.25 13.65
CA SER A 238 18.85 -30.58 13.34
C SER A 238 19.84 -31.43 12.54
N VAL A 239 20.51 -30.86 11.54
CA VAL A 239 21.54 -31.55 10.74
C VAL A 239 22.73 -32.00 11.59
N ILE A 240 23.17 -31.17 12.55
CA ILE A 240 24.26 -31.53 13.48
C ILE A 240 23.84 -32.71 14.35
N LEU A 241 22.60 -32.69 14.85
CA LEU A 241 22.05 -33.77 15.66
C LEU A 241 21.97 -35.07 14.86
N TRP A 242 21.37 -35.04 13.67
CA TRP A 242 21.25 -36.22 12.79
C TRP A 242 22.60 -36.79 12.38
N SER A 243 23.61 -35.94 12.16
CA SER A 243 24.97 -36.39 11.90
C SER A 243 25.63 -37.06 13.12
N ALA A 244 25.21 -36.70 14.34
CA ALA A 244 25.69 -37.32 15.58
C ALA A 244 25.00 -38.65 15.90
N ASP A 245 23.83 -38.87 15.30
CA ASP A 245 23.00 -40.08 15.39
C ASP A 245 23.10 -40.95 14.12
N GLU A 246 24.15 -40.74 13.32
CA GLU A 246 24.51 -41.52 12.13
C GLU A 246 23.51 -41.50 10.95
N TYR A 247 22.48 -40.64 10.97
CA TYR A 247 21.55 -40.36 9.86
C TYR A 247 22.18 -39.49 8.75
N TYR A 248 23.30 -39.93 8.17
CA TYR A 248 24.09 -39.12 7.23
C TYR A 248 23.36 -38.85 5.90
N TYR A 249 22.65 -39.83 5.34
CA TYR A 249 22.00 -39.67 4.03
C TYR A 249 20.87 -38.66 4.08
N TYR A 250 20.05 -38.75 5.12
CA TYR A 250 18.96 -37.83 5.36
C TYR A 250 19.47 -36.41 5.62
N ALA A 251 20.49 -36.26 6.47
CA ALA A 251 21.12 -34.97 6.76
C ALA A 251 21.67 -34.27 5.49
N VAL A 252 22.38 -35.01 4.63
CA VAL A 252 22.93 -34.47 3.37
C VAL A 252 21.83 -34.01 2.40
N ALA A 253 20.75 -34.79 2.27
CA ALA A 253 19.65 -34.45 1.37
C ALA A 253 18.92 -33.17 1.80
N ILE A 254 18.70 -33.00 3.10
CA ILE A 254 18.06 -31.81 3.67
C ILE A 254 18.96 -30.56 3.50
N VAL A 255 20.28 -30.71 3.67
CA VAL A 255 21.23 -29.62 3.37
C VAL A 255 21.16 -29.21 1.90
N PHE A 256 21.15 -30.17 0.98
CA PHE A 256 21.03 -29.89 -0.46
C PHE A 256 19.75 -29.11 -0.80
N MET A 257 18.61 -29.55 -0.26
CA MET A 257 17.32 -28.87 -0.46
C MET A 257 17.35 -27.42 0.07
N SER A 258 17.96 -27.18 1.22
CA SER A 258 18.08 -25.83 1.77
C SER A 258 19.01 -24.94 0.97
N VAL A 259 20.11 -25.47 0.44
CA VAL A 259 21.00 -24.71 -0.45
C VAL A 259 20.23 -24.26 -1.70
N VAL A 260 19.45 -25.15 -2.33
CA VAL A 260 18.62 -24.80 -3.51
C VAL A 260 17.56 -23.77 -3.16
N SER A 261 16.88 -23.91 -2.02
CA SER A 261 15.88 -22.96 -1.52
C SER A 261 16.49 -21.57 -1.30
N ILE A 262 17.61 -21.50 -0.58
CA ILE A 262 18.32 -20.25 -0.28
C ILE A 262 18.82 -19.61 -1.58
N ALA A 263 19.41 -20.38 -2.49
CA ALA A 263 19.89 -19.85 -3.77
C ALA A 263 18.75 -19.25 -4.61
N THR A 264 17.60 -19.92 -4.66
CA THR A 264 16.41 -19.43 -5.38
C THR A 264 15.85 -18.16 -4.73
N SER A 265 15.70 -18.15 -3.40
CA SER A 265 15.27 -16.98 -2.62
C SER A 265 16.18 -15.78 -2.88
N LEU A 266 17.50 -15.97 -2.75
CA LEU A 266 18.50 -14.93 -3.01
C LEU A 266 18.47 -14.40 -4.44
N TYR A 267 18.30 -15.28 -5.43
CA TYR A 267 18.15 -14.87 -6.83
C TYR A 267 16.93 -13.96 -7.01
N THR A 268 15.77 -14.34 -6.45
CA THR A 268 14.54 -13.54 -6.55
C THR A 268 14.66 -12.20 -5.85
N ILE A 269 15.21 -12.17 -4.62
CA ILE A 269 15.42 -10.94 -3.85
C ILE A 269 16.40 -10.01 -4.57
N LYS A 270 17.53 -10.54 -5.07
CA LYS A 270 18.52 -9.74 -5.81
C LYS A 270 17.92 -9.15 -7.08
N LYS A 271 17.16 -9.95 -7.84
CA LYS A 271 16.49 -9.49 -9.06
C LYS A 271 15.51 -8.34 -8.78
N GLN A 272 14.77 -8.40 -7.67
CA GLN A 272 13.89 -7.30 -7.24
C GLN A 272 14.68 -6.02 -6.91
N TYR A 273 15.81 -6.12 -6.19
CA TYR A 273 16.66 -4.96 -5.90
C TYR A 273 17.30 -4.34 -7.15
N ILE A 274 17.73 -5.17 -8.12
CA ILE A 274 18.29 -4.68 -9.39
C ILE A 274 17.22 -3.93 -10.19
N MET A 275 16.03 -4.51 -10.33
CA MET A 275 14.93 -3.86 -11.04
C MET A 275 14.57 -2.49 -10.43
N LEU A 276 14.55 -2.39 -9.09
CA LEU A 276 14.30 -1.13 -8.39
C LEU A 276 15.45 -0.12 -8.56
N HIS A 277 16.71 -0.58 -8.52
CA HIS A 277 17.87 0.25 -8.77
C HIS A 277 17.85 0.83 -10.18
N ASP A 278 17.66 0.00 -11.20
CA ASP A 278 17.68 0.41 -12.61
C ASP A 278 16.58 1.44 -12.92
N MET A 279 15.41 1.29 -12.30
CA MET A 279 14.30 2.25 -12.40
C MET A 279 14.69 3.66 -11.87
N VAL A 280 15.49 3.72 -10.80
CA VAL A 280 15.91 4.97 -10.16
C VAL A 280 17.13 5.59 -10.86
N THR A 281 18.11 4.78 -11.24
CA THR A 281 19.39 5.24 -11.82
C THR A 281 19.24 5.81 -13.23
N ALA A 282 18.27 5.33 -14.02
CA ALA A 282 18.02 5.83 -15.38
C ALA A 282 17.70 7.35 -15.44
N HIS A 283 17.43 7.99 -14.29
CA HIS A 283 16.95 9.36 -14.21
C HIS A 283 17.80 10.28 -13.31
N SER A 284 19.00 9.86 -12.84
CA SER A 284 19.73 10.58 -11.77
C SER A 284 21.02 11.31 -12.18
N ILE A 285 21.58 11.02 -13.36
CA ILE A 285 22.88 11.58 -13.79
C ILE A 285 22.71 12.34 -15.11
N VAL A 286 22.65 13.67 -15.02
CA VAL A 286 22.49 14.58 -16.16
C VAL A 286 23.48 15.75 -16.01
N ARG A 287 23.99 16.29 -17.12
CA ARG A 287 24.79 17.53 -17.10
C ARG A 287 23.85 18.72 -17.01
N VAL A 288 24.14 19.65 -16.11
CA VAL A 288 23.31 20.84 -15.86
C VAL A 288 24.17 22.09 -15.94
N SER A 289 23.61 23.14 -16.54
CA SER A 289 24.23 24.46 -16.60
C SER A 289 23.82 25.25 -15.35
N VAL A 290 24.80 25.76 -14.59
CA VAL A 290 24.58 26.51 -13.35
C VAL A 290 25.17 27.91 -13.48
N CYS A 291 24.41 28.92 -13.05
CA CYS A 291 24.81 30.31 -13.00
C CYS A 291 25.50 30.62 -11.66
N ARG A 292 26.72 31.15 -11.71
CA ARG A 292 27.49 31.60 -10.53
C ARG A 292 27.28 33.09 -10.27
N THR A 293 27.73 33.58 -9.09
CA THR A 293 27.64 34.99 -8.68
C THR A 293 28.22 35.98 -9.69
N ASN A 294 29.22 35.56 -10.47
CA ASN A 294 29.84 36.36 -11.53
C ASN A 294 29.02 36.43 -12.84
N LYS A 295 27.84 35.83 -12.88
CA LYS A 295 27.02 35.56 -14.09
C LYS A 295 27.65 34.59 -15.10
N ASP A 296 28.75 33.95 -14.75
CA ASP A 296 29.34 32.88 -15.55
C ASP A 296 28.46 31.62 -15.48
N ILE A 297 28.26 30.99 -16.64
CA ILE A 297 27.52 29.72 -16.76
C ILE A 297 28.54 28.59 -16.82
N GLU A 298 28.48 27.70 -15.83
CA GLU A 298 29.34 26.53 -15.73
C GLU A 298 28.50 25.26 -15.93
N GLU A 299 29.00 24.29 -16.71
CA GLU A 299 28.37 22.97 -16.76
C GLU A 299 28.93 22.07 -15.66
N ILE A 300 28.06 21.60 -14.77
CA ILE A 300 28.39 20.65 -13.71
C ILE A 300 27.54 19.38 -13.84
N LEU A 301 27.89 18.34 -13.08
CA LEU A 301 27.06 17.14 -12.97
C LEU A 301 25.90 17.39 -12.00
N SER A 302 24.74 16.79 -12.28
CA SER A 302 23.55 16.86 -11.42
C SER A 302 23.81 16.43 -9.97
N THR A 303 24.80 15.55 -9.75
CA THR A 303 25.22 15.03 -8.44
C THR A 303 25.85 16.09 -7.55
N ASP A 304 26.38 17.17 -8.13
CA ASP A 304 27.06 18.26 -7.41
C ASP A 304 26.13 19.42 -7.04
N LEU A 305 24.86 19.37 -7.46
CA LEU A 305 23.87 20.38 -7.11
C LEU A 305 23.58 20.39 -5.62
N VAL A 306 23.50 21.59 -5.04
CA VAL A 306 23.08 21.81 -3.65
C VAL A 306 21.94 22.81 -3.57
N PRO A 307 21.12 22.79 -2.49
CA PRO A 307 20.10 23.81 -2.26
C PRO A 307 20.67 25.24 -2.35
N GLY A 308 20.05 26.08 -3.18
CA GLY A 308 20.44 27.46 -3.48
C GLY A 308 21.24 27.67 -4.76
N ASP A 309 21.73 26.61 -5.43
CA ASP A 309 22.32 26.76 -6.77
C ASP A 309 21.27 27.27 -7.78
N VAL A 310 21.69 28.07 -8.77
CA VAL A 310 20.82 28.58 -9.83
C VAL A 310 21.09 27.81 -11.11
N MET A 311 20.18 26.95 -11.53
CA MET A 311 20.28 26.21 -12.78
C MET A 311 19.62 26.97 -13.95
N VAL A 312 20.22 26.85 -15.13
CA VAL A 312 19.69 27.36 -16.40
C VAL A 312 19.02 26.19 -17.14
N ILE A 313 17.75 26.35 -17.48
CA ILE A 313 16.98 25.32 -18.18
C ILE A 313 17.18 25.48 -19.70
N PRO A 314 17.64 24.44 -20.43
CA PRO A 314 17.87 24.52 -21.87
C PRO A 314 16.55 24.60 -22.65
N ASN A 315 16.61 25.19 -23.85
CA ASN A 315 15.44 25.40 -24.71
C ASN A 315 14.83 24.10 -25.23
N ASN A 316 15.67 23.11 -25.52
CA ASN A 316 15.27 21.80 -26.05
C ASN A 316 14.72 20.84 -24.97
N GLY A 317 14.42 21.37 -23.77
CA GLY A 317 13.92 20.57 -22.65
C GLY A 317 15.02 19.79 -21.91
N THR A 318 14.69 19.35 -20.70
CA THR A 318 15.57 18.52 -19.85
C THR A 318 14.76 17.80 -18.79
N ILE A 319 15.25 16.65 -18.34
CA ILE A 319 14.70 15.95 -17.17
C ILE A 319 15.25 16.63 -15.92
N MET A 320 14.35 17.06 -15.03
CA MET A 320 14.71 17.76 -13.81
C MET A 320 15.41 16.82 -12.81
N PRO A 321 16.66 17.11 -12.38
CA PRO A 321 17.39 16.26 -11.45
C PRO A 321 17.13 16.57 -9.96
N CYS A 322 16.44 17.66 -9.65
CA CYS A 322 16.16 18.14 -8.30
C CYS A 322 14.85 18.93 -8.27
N ASP A 323 14.35 19.26 -7.08
CA ASP A 323 13.22 20.18 -6.95
C ASP A 323 13.77 21.62 -6.97
N ALA A 324 13.29 22.45 -7.89
CA ALA A 324 13.79 23.81 -8.13
C ALA A 324 12.65 24.81 -8.37
N VAL A 325 12.76 26.03 -7.84
CA VAL A 325 11.78 27.11 -8.03
C VAL A 325 12.17 28.01 -9.20
N LEU A 326 11.23 28.31 -10.09
CA LEU A 326 11.44 29.11 -11.29
C LEU A 326 11.49 30.60 -10.95
N VAL A 327 12.59 31.28 -11.30
CA VAL A 327 12.82 32.71 -11.01
C VAL A 327 12.61 33.56 -12.26
N SER A 328 13.05 33.09 -13.43
CA SER A 328 12.86 33.75 -14.72
C SER A 328 12.34 32.78 -15.77
N GLY A 329 11.51 33.28 -16.69
CA GLY A 329 10.92 32.50 -17.78
C GLY A 329 9.72 31.65 -17.37
N THR A 330 9.25 30.83 -18.32
CA THR A 330 8.14 29.89 -18.16
C THR A 330 8.53 28.54 -18.76
N CYS A 331 8.08 27.43 -18.17
CA CYS A 331 8.43 26.08 -18.62
C CYS A 331 7.15 25.27 -18.86
N ILE A 332 7.11 24.49 -19.93
CA ILE A 332 6.09 23.46 -20.15
C ILE A 332 6.69 22.14 -19.69
N VAL A 333 6.03 21.49 -18.74
CA VAL A 333 6.58 20.34 -18.02
C VAL A 333 5.60 19.18 -18.08
N ASN A 334 6.09 18.00 -18.37
CA ASN A 334 5.36 16.76 -18.19
C ASN A 334 5.63 16.24 -16.77
N GLU A 335 4.62 16.36 -15.91
CA GLU A 335 4.67 15.91 -14.51
C GLU A 335 4.10 14.50 -14.31
N SER A 336 3.76 13.77 -15.38
CA SER A 336 3.18 12.42 -15.32
C SER A 336 3.96 11.45 -14.44
N MET A 337 5.27 11.67 -14.30
CA MET A 337 6.11 10.90 -13.42
C MET A 337 5.73 11.07 -11.94
N LEU A 338 5.37 12.27 -11.47
CA LEU A 338 5.00 12.50 -10.07
C LEU A 338 3.49 12.51 -9.84
N THR A 339 2.74 13.07 -10.79
CA THR A 339 1.30 13.28 -10.68
C THR A 339 0.50 12.15 -11.33
N GLY A 340 1.12 11.27 -12.12
CA GLY A 340 0.42 10.24 -12.87
C GLY A 340 -0.48 10.81 -13.99
N GLU A 341 -0.55 12.14 -14.13
CA GLU A 341 -1.35 12.81 -15.15
C GLU A 341 -0.50 13.04 -16.39
N SER A 342 -0.96 12.55 -17.54
CA SER A 342 -0.24 12.64 -18.82
C SER A 342 -0.24 14.03 -19.45
N VAL A 343 -1.04 14.95 -18.90
CA VAL A 343 -1.24 16.29 -19.45
C VAL A 343 -0.07 17.22 -19.07
N PRO A 344 0.60 17.85 -20.04
CA PRO A 344 1.65 18.84 -19.78
C PRO A 344 1.11 20.08 -19.04
N VAL A 345 1.86 20.55 -18.05
CA VAL A 345 1.52 21.70 -17.21
C VAL A 345 2.48 22.86 -17.50
N THR A 346 1.94 24.08 -17.60
CA THR A 346 2.76 25.30 -17.74
C THR A 346 3.11 25.88 -16.37
N LYS A 347 4.41 25.92 -16.06
CA LYS A 347 4.99 26.51 -14.86
C LYS A 347 5.43 27.94 -15.13
N THR A 348 5.10 28.83 -14.20
CA THR A 348 5.41 30.27 -14.29
C THR A 348 6.44 30.67 -13.26
N ASN A 349 7.22 31.71 -13.52
CA ASN A 349 8.15 32.24 -12.53
C ASN A 349 7.44 32.73 -11.27
N LEU A 350 8.15 32.67 -10.14
CA LEU A 350 7.67 33.15 -8.84
C LEU A 350 7.34 34.66 -8.96
N PRO A 351 6.16 35.13 -8.53
CA PRO A 351 5.81 36.54 -8.61
C PRO A 351 6.75 37.36 -7.71
N ASN A 352 7.24 38.48 -8.24
CA ASN A 352 8.05 39.43 -7.49
C ASN A 352 7.12 40.50 -6.90
N SER A 353 6.61 40.26 -5.69
CA SER A 353 5.76 41.21 -4.99
C SER A 353 6.59 42.45 -4.62
N VAL A 354 6.16 43.63 -5.07
CA VAL A 354 6.75 44.91 -4.62
C VAL A 354 6.44 45.06 -3.12
N GLU A 355 7.44 45.46 -2.33
CA GLU A 355 7.35 45.58 -0.87
C GLU A 355 6.04 46.25 -0.41
N GLY A 356 5.12 45.47 0.20
CA GLY A 356 3.92 46.03 0.83
C GLY A 356 2.65 45.17 0.81
N GLU A 357 2.47 44.25 -0.15
CA GLU A 357 1.27 43.40 -0.25
C GLU A 357 1.64 41.89 -0.21
N GLY A 358 1.26 41.20 0.86
CA GLY A 358 1.23 39.72 0.96
C GLY A 358 2.52 38.98 0.56
N ASP A 359 3.66 39.24 1.22
CA ASP A 359 4.90 38.47 1.02
C ASP A 359 4.88 37.19 1.87
N ASP A 360 4.19 36.17 1.36
CA ASP A 360 4.08 34.86 1.99
C ASP A 360 5.42 34.09 1.91
N ALA A 361 5.68 33.26 2.92
CA ALA A 361 6.85 32.40 2.95
C ALA A 361 6.76 31.36 1.82
N TYR A 362 7.87 31.11 1.12
CA TYR A 362 7.89 30.08 0.09
C TYR A 362 7.68 28.71 0.72
N ASN A 363 6.59 28.06 0.30
CA ASN A 363 6.27 26.67 0.59
C ASN A 363 6.05 25.93 -0.74
N THR A 364 6.75 24.81 -0.95
CA THR A 364 6.62 24.00 -2.17
C THR A 364 5.18 23.53 -2.41
N GLU A 365 4.39 23.28 -1.35
CA GLU A 365 3.00 22.82 -1.50
C GLU A 365 2.03 23.92 -1.97
N GLU A 366 2.23 25.16 -1.54
CA GLU A 366 1.41 26.31 -1.96
C GLU A 366 1.89 26.86 -3.31
N HIS A 367 3.19 26.81 -3.56
CA HIS A 367 3.84 27.37 -4.75
C HIS A 367 4.16 26.31 -5.83
N LYS A 368 3.48 25.16 -5.86
CA LYS A 368 3.70 24.08 -6.85
C LYS A 368 3.75 24.54 -8.31
N ARG A 369 3.04 25.62 -8.64
CA ARG A 369 3.01 26.21 -9.99
C ARG A 369 4.34 26.88 -10.40
N HIS A 370 5.11 27.30 -9.41
CA HIS A 370 6.41 27.92 -9.59
C HIS A 370 7.56 26.93 -9.39
N THR A 371 7.27 25.71 -8.93
CA THR A 371 8.27 24.68 -8.64
C THR A 371 8.30 23.61 -9.74
N LEU A 372 9.50 23.32 -10.22
CA LEU A 372 9.86 22.19 -11.08
C LEU A 372 10.33 21.04 -10.18
N PHE A 373 9.78 19.85 -10.35
CA PHE A 373 10.07 18.73 -9.46
C PHE A 373 11.02 17.71 -10.09
N CYS A 374 11.79 17.03 -9.25
CA CYS A 374 12.74 15.98 -9.64
C CYS A 374 12.03 14.84 -10.39
N GLY A 375 12.55 14.45 -11.55
CA GLY A 375 12.00 13.42 -12.43
C GLY A 375 11.01 13.94 -13.49
N THR A 376 10.49 15.15 -13.34
CA THR A 376 9.61 15.74 -14.36
C THR A 376 10.41 16.09 -15.62
N ASN A 377 9.79 15.94 -16.79
CA ASN A 377 10.43 16.25 -18.06
C ASN A 377 10.00 17.64 -18.52
N VAL A 378 10.92 18.61 -18.55
CA VAL A 378 10.68 19.91 -19.19
C VAL A 378 10.69 19.68 -20.69
N ILE A 379 9.56 19.92 -21.36
CA ILE A 379 9.41 19.74 -22.80
C ILE A 379 9.96 20.96 -23.53
N GLN A 380 9.55 22.16 -23.12
CA GLN A 380 9.91 23.41 -23.78
C GLN A 380 10.02 24.53 -22.76
N THR A 381 10.96 25.45 -22.97
CA THR A 381 11.04 26.71 -22.22
C THR A 381 10.56 27.87 -23.09
N ARG A 382 9.89 28.83 -22.45
CA ARG A 382 9.41 30.07 -23.06
C ARG A 382 10.00 31.23 -22.28
N PHE A 383 10.76 32.08 -22.96
CA PHE A 383 11.40 33.26 -22.36
C PHE A 383 11.02 34.53 -23.12
N TYR A 384 11.08 35.65 -22.41
CA TYR A 384 10.83 36.97 -22.94
C TYR A 384 12.16 37.75 -22.93
N THR A 385 12.42 38.57 -23.94
CA THR A 385 13.56 39.52 -23.99
C THR A 385 14.98 38.91 -23.87
N ASP A 386 15.30 37.84 -24.60
CA ASP A 386 16.63 37.18 -24.61
C ASP A 386 17.18 36.76 -23.21
N GLU A 387 16.34 36.76 -22.17
CA GLU A 387 16.74 36.31 -20.83
C GLU A 387 16.64 34.79 -20.71
N LEU A 388 17.71 34.16 -20.23
CA LEU A 388 17.73 32.72 -19.96
C LEU A 388 16.73 32.36 -18.85
N VAL A 389 16.11 31.18 -18.99
CA VAL A 389 15.20 30.61 -17.99
C VAL A 389 16.00 30.04 -16.83
N LYS A 390 15.82 30.61 -15.63
CA LYS A 390 16.59 30.27 -14.42
C LYS A 390 15.69 29.71 -13.33
N ALA A 391 16.16 28.66 -12.67
CA ALA A 391 15.52 28.06 -11.50
C ALA A 391 16.51 27.88 -10.34
N VAL A 392 16.06 28.11 -9.11
CA VAL A 392 16.86 27.95 -7.89
C VAL A 392 16.56 26.59 -7.27
N VAL A 393 17.60 25.80 -6.97
CA VAL A 393 17.45 24.48 -6.35
C VAL A 393 16.93 24.62 -4.91
N VAL A 394 15.84 23.92 -4.58
CA VAL A 394 15.20 23.93 -3.26
C VAL A 394 15.56 22.67 -2.47
N ARG A 395 15.33 21.48 -3.05
CA ARG A 395 15.57 20.17 -2.42
C ARG A 395 16.39 19.27 -3.34
N THR A 396 17.20 18.39 -2.75
CA THR A 396 18.09 17.45 -3.46
C THR A 396 18.00 16.04 -2.87
N GLY A 397 18.36 15.02 -3.66
CA GLY A 397 18.44 13.62 -3.24
C GLY A 397 17.12 13.05 -2.69
N PHE A 398 17.22 12.30 -1.58
CA PHE A 398 16.07 11.68 -0.90
C PHE A 398 15.07 12.68 -0.28
N SER A 399 15.44 13.96 -0.16
CA SER A 399 14.53 15.00 0.33
C SER A 399 13.57 15.53 -0.74
N THR A 400 13.86 15.30 -2.03
CA THR A 400 12.95 15.67 -3.15
C THR A 400 11.64 14.88 -3.11
N ALA A 401 10.61 15.37 -3.78
CA ALA A 401 9.32 14.67 -3.90
C ALA A 401 9.49 13.22 -4.42
N LYS A 402 10.26 13.04 -5.50
CA LYS A 402 10.64 11.71 -6.04
C LYS A 402 11.40 10.86 -5.01
N GLY A 403 12.38 11.47 -4.34
CA GLY A 403 13.21 10.80 -3.34
C GLY A 403 12.41 10.23 -2.16
N GLN A 404 11.43 11.00 -1.67
CA GLN A 404 10.53 10.58 -0.60
C GLN A 404 9.64 9.40 -1.02
N LEU A 405 9.12 9.42 -2.26
CA LEU A 405 8.36 8.30 -2.82
C LEU A 405 9.21 7.01 -2.85
N VAL A 406 10.41 7.07 -3.42
CA VAL A 406 11.35 5.93 -3.50
C VAL A 406 11.75 5.43 -2.10
N ARG A 407 12.03 6.33 -1.16
CA ARG A 407 12.35 5.99 0.24
C ARG A 407 11.24 5.15 0.87
N SER A 408 9.99 5.55 0.64
CA SER A 408 8.84 4.87 1.22
C SER A 408 8.56 3.48 0.63
N ILE A 409 9.08 3.20 -0.56
CA ILE A 409 9.05 1.88 -1.21
C ILE A 409 10.15 0.98 -0.66
N LEU A 410 11.34 1.55 -0.38
CA LEU A 410 12.47 0.82 0.21
C LEU A 410 12.20 0.43 1.68
N TYR A 411 11.48 1.28 2.41
CA TYR A 411 11.19 1.12 3.83
C TYR A 411 9.67 1.16 4.09
N PRO A 412 8.90 0.16 3.62
CA PRO A 412 7.45 0.14 3.77
C PRO A 412 7.06 -0.06 5.24
N LYS A 413 5.96 0.57 5.67
CA LYS A 413 5.36 0.29 6.98
C LYS A 413 4.95 -1.19 7.08
N PRO A 414 5.23 -1.88 8.19
CA PRO A 414 4.84 -3.27 8.36
C PRO A 414 3.32 -3.43 8.44
N THR A 415 2.79 -4.51 7.88
CA THR A 415 1.36 -4.87 7.94
C THR A 415 1.16 -6.10 8.84
N ASP A 416 0.23 -6.06 9.80
CA ASP A 416 0.02 -7.13 10.80
C ASP A 416 -0.85 -8.22 10.20
N PHE A 417 -0.24 -9.13 9.44
CA PHE A 417 -1.00 -10.28 8.98
C PHE A 417 -0.98 -11.41 10.00
N LYS A 418 -2.14 -11.60 10.65
CA LYS A 418 -2.39 -12.60 11.71
C LYS A 418 -1.89 -14.01 11.36
N LEU A 419 -1.89 -14.40 10.08
CA LEU A 419 -1.40 -15.70 9.61
C LEU A 419 0.01 -16.03 10.12
N TYR A 420 0.97 -15.12 9.97
CA TYR A 420 2.38 -15.42 10.30
C TYR A 420 2.59 -15.46 11.81
N ARG A 421 1.96 -14.54 12.55
CA ARG A 421 1.98 -14.56 14.01
C ARG A 421 1.36 -15.85 14.57
N ASP A 422 0.20 -16.24 14.03
CA ASP A 422 -0.47 -17.48 14.41
C ASP A 422 0.36 -18.71 14.04
N ALA A 423 1.10 -18.68 12.91
CA ALA A 423 2.01 -19.75 12.53
C ALA A 423 3.14 -19.93 13.54
N TYR A 424 3.76 -18.85 14.03
CA TYR A 424 4.75 -18.92 15.10
C TYR A 424 4.16 -19.40 16.43
N LEU A 425 2.95 -18.95 16.79
CA LEU A 425 2.27 -19.40 18.00
C LEU A 425 1.91 -20.89 17.93
N PHE A 426 1.51 -21.37 16.76
CA PHE A 426 1.25 -22.78 16.53
C PHE A 426 2.55 -23.60 16.54
N LEU A 427 3.64 -23.09 15.98
CA LEU A 427 4.96 -23.73 16.09
C LEU A 427 5.37 -23.90 17.55
N LEU A 428 5.13 -22.90 18.40
CA LEU A 428 5.34 -23.01 19.85
C LEU A 428 4.48 -24.11 20.49
N CYS A 429 3.23 -24.27 20.03
CA CYS A 429 2.36 -25.36 20.47
C CYS A 429 2.90 -26.75 20.05
N LEU A 430 3.45 -26.88 18.84
CA LEU A 430 4.11 -28.13 18.40
C LEU A 430 5.33 -28.45 19.26
N VAL A 431 6.17 -27.46 19.58
CA VAL A 431 7.31 -27.64 20.49
C VAL A 431 6.85 -28.09 21.89
N ALA A 432 5.72 -27.59 22.39
CA ALA A 432 5.14 -28.05 23.65
C ALA A 432 4.71 -29.52 23.59
N VAL A 433 4.12 -29.97 22.48
CA VAL A 433 3.77 -31.38 22.26
C VAL A 433 5.04 -32.24 22.16
N ALA A 434 6.06 -31.78 21.44
CA ALA A 434 7.36 -32.45 21.38
C ALA A 434 7.99 -32.60 22.78
N GLY A 435 7.83 -31.60 23.65
CA GLY A 435 8.28 -31.65 25.03
C GLY A 435 7.64 -32.79 25.85
N ILE A 436 6.39 -33.17 25.56
CA ILE A 436 5.74 -34.31 26.21
C ILE A 436 6.39 -35.62 25.74
N GLY A 437 6.64 -35.77 24.43
CA GLY A 437 7.35 -36.92 23.88
C GLY A 437 8.78 -37.03 24.36
N PHE A 438 9.48 -35.89 24.47
CA PHE A 438 10.82 -35.79 25.04
C PHE A 438 10.88 -36.35 26.45
N ILE A 439 9.97 -35.91 27.34
CA ILE A 439 9.90 -36.41 28.72
C ILE A 439 9.56 -37.91 28.73
N TYR A 440 8.61 -38.34 27.89
CA TYR A 440 8.22 -39.74 27.79
C TYR A 440 9.40 -40.64 27.37
N SER A 441 10.16 -40.24 26.34
CA SER A 441 11.35 -40.95 25.88
C SER A 441 12.41 -41.06 26.97
N ILE A 442 12.75 -39.96 27.65
CA ILE A 442 13.71 -39.98 28.77
C ILE A 442 13.28 -40.98 29.85
N VAL A 443 12.01 -40.94 30.28
CA VAL A 443 11.51 -41.84 31.32
C VAL A 443 11.62 -43.30 30.87
N LEU A 444 11.24 -43.60 29.63
CA LEU A 444 11.30 -44.94 29.08
C LEU A 444 12.75 -45.45 28.95
N SER A 445 13.65 -44.66 28.39
CA SER A 445 15.05 -45.05 28.18
C SER A 445 15.81 -45.22 29.51
N ILE A 446 15.43 -44.48 30.57
CA ILE A 446 15.93 -44.72 31.93
C ILE A 446 15.44 -46.07 32.49
N ILE A 447 14.15 -46.41 32.30
CA ILE A 447 13.59 -47.70 32.73
C ILE A 447 14.30 -48.86 32.03
N ASN A 448 14.61 -48.70 30.74
CA ASN A 448 15.28 -49.70 29.92
C ASN A 448 16.82 -49.73 30.07
N LYS A 449 17.39 -48.88 30.95
CA LYS A 449 18.84 -48.79 31.25
C LYS A 449 19.74 -48.53 30.02
N VAL A 450 19.28 -47.67 29.11
CA VAL A 450 20.02 -47.24 27.92
C VAL A 450 21.17 -46.29 28.31
N PRO A 451 22.32 -46.29 27.60
CA PRO A 451 23.41 -45.36 27.86
C PRO A 451 23.01 -43.88 27.71
N ALA A 452 23.55 -43.01 28.58
CA ALA A 452 23.17 -41.60 28.64
C ALA A 452 23.40 -40.80 27.33
N LYS A 453 24.41 -41.17 26.53
CA LYS A 453 24.67 -40.54 25.22
C LYS A 453 23.46 -40.72 24.29
N THR A 454 22.99 -41.96 24.17
CA THR A 454 21.86 -42.35 23.33
C THR A 454 20.57 -41.71 23.84
N ILE A 455 20.33 -41.69 25.15
CA ILE A 455 19.17 -40.99 25.75
C ILE A 455 19.12 -39.52 25.32
N ILE A 456 20.24 -38.80 25.35
CA ILE A 456 20.29 -37.37 25.01
C ILE A 456 19.99 -37.16 23.53
N ILE A 457 20.59 -37.97 22.65
CA ILE A 457 20.44 -37.84 21.19
C ILE A 457 19.01 -38.20 20.76
N GLU A 458 18.52 -39.38 21.12
CA GLU A 458 17.17 -39.85 20.78
C GLU A 458 16.07 -38.92 21.29
N SER A 459 16.23 -38.38 22.51
CA SER A 459 15.25 -37.46 23.07
C SER A 459 15.24 -36.14 22.29
N LEU A 460 16.40 -35.59 21.95
CA LEU A 460 16.48 -34.33 21.19
C LEU A 460 15.99 -34.49 19.74
N ASP A 461 16.12 -35.68 19.14
CA ASP A 461 15.63 -35.98 17.79
C ASP A 461 14.09 -35.89 17.68
N ILE A 462 13.36 -36.23 18.75
CA ILE A 462 11.89 -36.03 18.81
C ILE A 462 11.51 -34.56 18.56
N ILE A 463 12.33 -33.62 19.05
CA ILE A 463 12.10 -32.19 18.88
C ILE A 463 12.33 -31.77 17.43
N THR A 464 13.34 -32.32 16.75
CA THR A 464 13.67 -31.99 15.36
C THR A 464 12.65 -32.55 14.38
N ILE A 465 12.16 -33.79 14.60
CA ILE A 465 11.10 -34.42 13.78
C ILE A 465 9.78 -33.63 13.84
N THR A 466 9.47 -33.04 15.00
CA THR A 466 8.19 -32.34 15.19
C THR A 466 8.10 -31.03 14.38
N VAL A 467 9.23 -30.43 13.98
CA VAL A 467 9.28 -29.16 13.25
C VAL A 467 9.70 -29.39 11.79
N PRO A 468 8.76 -29.25 10.83
CA PRO A 468 9.06 -29.37 9.41
C PRO A 468 10.20 -28.45 8.91
N PRO A 469 11.25 -28.97 8.27
CA PRO A 469 12.25 -28.12 7.61
C PRO A 469 11.66 -27.37 6.41
N ALA A 470 10.68 -27.96 5.71
CA ALA A 470 10.10 -27.38 4.49
C ALA A 470 8.96 -26.37 4.72
N LEU A 471 8.54 -26.11 5.96
CA LEU A 471 7.35 -25.29 6.26
C LEU A 471 7.42 -23.86 5.68
N PRO A 472 8.52 -23.09 5.82
CA PRO A 472 8.60 -21.74 5.25
C PRO A 472 8.52 -21.72 3.72
N ALA A 473 9.19 -22.67 3.06
CA ALA A 473 9.19 -22.80 1.61
C ALA A 473 7.79 -23.18 1.09
N ALA A 474 7.13 -24.13 1.76
CA ALA A 474 5.77 -24.58 1.47
C ALA A 474 4.75 -23.44 1.55
N MET A 475 4.81 -22.62 2.61
CA MET A 475 3.91 -21.47 2.78
C MET A 475 4.10 -20.41 1.68
N THR A 476 5.33 -20.23 1.22
CA THR A 476 5.68 -19.23 0.19
C THR A 476 5.28 -19.69 -1.21
N ALA A 477 5.33 -21.00 -1.49
CA ALA A 477 5.01 -21.57 -2.79
C ALA A 477 3.61 -21.17 -3.30
N GLY A 478 2.59 -21.25 -2.43
CA GLY A 478 1.22 -20.85 -2.78
C GLY A 478 1.09 -19.38 -3.22
N ILE A 479 1.86 -18.49 -2.58
CA ILE A 479 1.87 -17.05 -2.89
C ILE A 479 2.57 -16.79 -4.23
N VAL A 480 3.72 -17.43 -4.48
CA VAL A 480 4.48 -17.31 -5.73
C VAL A 480 3.67 -17.80 -6.93
N TYR A 481 2.96 -18.92 -6.77
CA TYR A 481 2.07 -19.43 -7.82
C TYR A 481 0.88 -18.49 -8.08
N ALA A 482 0.28 -17.91 -7.04
CA ALA A 482 -0.76 -16.90 -7.19
C ALA A 482 -0.23 -15.63 -7.90
N GLN A 483 0.97 -15.17 -7.55
CA GLN A 483 1.63 -14.03 -8.21
C GLN A 483 1.84 -14.31 -9.71
N ARG A 484 2.27 -15.52 -10.08
CA ARG A 484 2.44 -15.92 -11.48
C ARG A 484 1.12 -15.90 -12.25
N ARG A 485 0.02 -16.37 -11.64
CA ARG A 485 -1.33 -16.32 -12.25
C ARG A 485 -1.85 -14.90 -12.40
N LEU A 486 -1.67 -14.05 -11.38
CA LEU A 486 -2.03 -12.62 -11.45
C LEU A 486 -1.28 -11.92 -12.58
N LYS A 487 0.03 -12.19 -12.72
CA LYS A 487 0.84 -11.66 -13.82
C LYS A 487 0.32 -12.07 -15.20
N GLN A 488 -0.16 -13.31 -15.34
CA GLN A 488 -0.80 -13.78 -16.59
C GLN A 488 -2.13 -13.05 -16.88
N SER A 489 -2.86 -12.65 -15.83
CA SER A 489 -4.07 -11.83 -15.93
C SER A 489 -3.79 -10.32 -16.10
N GLY A 490 -2.53 -9.92 -16.34
CA GLY A 490 -2.15 -8.52 -16.52
C GLY A 490 -2.05 -7.70 -15.23
N ILE A 491 -2.02 -8.35 -14.06
CA ILE A 491 -1.89 -7.69 -12.75
C ILE A 491 -0.49 -7.99 -12.20
N PHE A 492 0.36 -6.96 -12.14
CA PHE A 492 1.69 -7.03 -11.57
C PHE A 492 1.64 -6.78 -10.06
N CYS A 493 2.45 -7.50 -9.30
CA CYS A 493 2.50 -7.39 -7.85
C CYS A 493 3.95 -7.17 -7.39
N ILE A 494 4.19 -6.08 -6.66
CA ILE A 494 5.49 -5.71 -6.10
C ILE A 494 5.70 -6.42 -4.75
N SER A 495 4.63 -6.55 -3.95
CA SER A 495 4.67 -7.15 -2.60
C SER A 495 3.82 -8.43 -2.51
N PRO A 496 4.41 -9.63 -2.72
CA PRO A 496 3.63 -10.88 -2.80
C PRO A 496 2.84 -11.21 -1.53
N GLN A 497 3.35 -10.82 -0.35
CA GLN A 497 2.67 -11.09 0.93
C GLN A 497 1.28 -10.43 1.02
N ARG A 498 1.07 -9.30 0.33
CA ARG A 498 -0.23 -8.61 0.30
C ARG A 498 -1.31 -9.40 -0.47
N ILE A 499 -0.95 -10.38 -1.30
CA ILE A 499 -1.90 -11.24 -2.02
C ILE A 499 -2.80 -11.99 -1.02
N ASN A 500 -2.23 -12.54 0.05
CA ASN A 500 -2.99 -13.25 1.09
C ASN A 500 -3.92 -12.31 1.88
N ILE A 501 -3.50 -11.05 2.09
CA ILE A 501 -4.32 -10.02 2.74
C ILE A 501 -5.54 -9.67 1.88
N CYS A 502 -5.37 -9.64 0.56
CA CYS A 502 -6.46 -9.39 -0.38
C CYS A 502 -7.60 -10.42 -0.29
N GLY A 503 -7.32 -11.62 0.23
CA GLY A 503 -8.35 -12.63 0.50
C GLY A 503 -9.34 -12.24 1.62
N GLN A 504 -8.99 -11.30 2.49
CA GLN A 504 -9.82 -10.83 3.61
C GLN A 504 -10.58 -9.54 3.33
N ILE A 505 -10.33 -8.89 2.18
CA ILE A 505 -10.97 -7.62 1.80
C ILE A 505 -12.50 -7.74 1.87
N ASN A 506 -13.11 -6.77 2.54
CA ASN A 506 -14.55 -6.64 2.70
C ASN A 506 -15.08 -5.24 2.33
N LEU A 507 -14.19 -4.30 2.06
CA LEU A 507 -14.53 -2.98 1.58
C LEU A 507 -13.55 -2.56 0.49
N PHE A 508 -14.08 -2.01 -0.60
CA PHE A 508 -13.29 -1.49 -1.71
C PHE A 508 -13.65 -0.03 -1.98
N CYS A 509 -12.65 0.85 -1.90
CA CYS A 509 -12.75 2.25 -2.27
C CYS A 509 -12.39 2.41 -3.76
N PHE A 510 -13.14 3.23 -4.48
CA PHE A 510 -12.92 3.55 -5.89
C PHE A 510 -12.81 5.05 -6.08
N ASP A 511 -11.79 5.50 -6.82
CA ASP A 511 -11.85 6.82 -7.43
C ASP A 511 -12.91 6.84 -8.55
N LYS A 512 -13.42 8.02 -8.86
CA LYS A 512 -14.49 8.18 -9.86
C LYS A 512 -13.93 8.43 -11.26
N THR A 513 -13.07 9.45 -11.40
CA THR A 513 -12.60 9.92 -12.71
C THR A 513 -11.47 9.02 -13.18
N GLY A 514 -11.52 8.53 -14.42
CA GLY A 514 -10.50 7.62 -14.98
C GLY A 514 -10.47 6.21 -14.38
N THR A 515 -11.09 6.00 -13.22
CA THR A 515 -11.32 4.67 -12.63
C THR A 515 -12.70 4.10 -12.99
N LEU A 516 -13.80 4.73 -12.54
CA LEU A 516 -15.18 4.27 -12.81
C LEU A 516 -15.73 4.82 -14.14
N THR A 517 -15.37 6.07 -14.46
CA THR A 517 -15.70 6.75 -15.71
C THR A 517 -14.54 6.67 -16.70
N GLU A 518 -14.81 6.90 -17.98
CA GLU A 518 -13.78 7.06 -19.02
C GLU A 518 -12.87 8.27 -18.74
N ASP A 519 -11.68 8.27 -19.35
CA ASP A 519 -10.72 9.37 -19.27
C ASP A 519 -11.15 10.49 -20.22
N GLY A 520 -11.85 11.50 -19.70
CA GLY A 520 -12.27 12.67 -20.47
C GLY A 520 -13.64 13.21 -20.10
N LEU A 521 -13.97 14.35 -20.70
CA LEU A 521 -15.26 15.03 -20.57
C LEU A 521 -15.83 15.21 -21.97
N ASP A 522 -17.05 14.73 -22.19
CA ASP A 522 -17.75 14.99 -23.44
C ASP A 522 -18.66 16.20 -23.29
N LEU A 523 -18.68 17.09 -24.29
CA LEU A 523 -19.63 18.19 -24.33
C LEU A 523 -21.02 17.62 -24.63
N TRP A 524 -21.95 17.77 -23.67
CA TRP A 524 -23.34 17.36 -23.84
C TRP A 524 -24.16 18.48 -24.48
N GLY A 525 -23.90 19.73 -24.09
CA GLY A 525 -24.59 20.88 -24.68
C GLY A 525 -24.20 22.22 -24.07
N VAL A 526 -24.71 23.28 -24.69
CA VAL A 526 -24.49 24.67 -24.28
C VAL A 526 -25.84 25.34 -23.99
N GLN A 527 -25.91 26.08 -22.87
CA GLN A 527 -27.08 26.84 -22.45
C GLN A 527 -26.74 28.32 -22.33
N ARG A 528 -27.15 29.12 -23.32
CA ARG A 528 -26.86 30.57 -23.37
C ARG A 528 -27.92 31.36 -22.62
N VAL A 529 -27.54 32.52 -22.09
CA VAL A 529 -28.45 33.50 -21.49
C VAL A 529 -28.60 34.69 -22.43
N GLU A 530 -29.85 35.00 -22.79
CA GLU A 530 -30.24 36.21 -23.51
C GLU A 530 -31.44 36.83 -22.77
N ASN A 531 -31.42 38.16 -22.57
CA ASN A 531 -32.47 38.89 -21.85
C ASN A 531 -32.80 38.29 -20.45
N SER A 532 -31.78 37.87 -19.71
CA SER A 532 -31.92 37.29 -18.36
C SER A 532 -32.76 36.01 -18.29
N SER A 533 -32.86 35.26 -19.41
CA SER A 533 -33.52 33.97 -19.49
C SER A 533 -32.64 32.94 -20.21
N PHE A 534 -32.73 31.66 -19.83
CA PHE A 534 -32.02 30.60 -20.55
C PHE A 534 -32.70 30.28 -21.89
N HIS A 535 -31.89 30.27 -22.95
CA HIS A 535 -32.33 29.78 -24.26
C HIS A 535 -32.34 28.24 -24.30
N LEU A 536 -33.08 27.62 -25.25
CA LEU A 536 -33.06 26.16 -25.48
C LEU A 536 -31.64 25.62 -25.62
N SER A 537 -31.38 24.46 -25.03
CA SER A 537 -30.07 23.79 -25.07
C SER A 537 -29.67 23.49 -26.52
N GLU A 538 -28.45 23.86 -26.88
CA GLU A 538 -27.90 23.63 -28.22
C GLU A 538 -26.78 22.58 -28.14
N GLU A 539 -26.89 21.51 -28.92
CA GLU A 539 -25.91 20.40 -28.96
C GLU A 539 -24.57 20.81 -29.59
N ASN A 540 -24.56 21.82 -30.47
CA ASN A 540 -23.38 22.20 -31.27
C ASN A 540 -23.09 23.70 -31.21
N ALA A 541 -21.89 24.07 -30.72
CA ALA A 541 -21.43 25.46 -30.61
C ALA A 541 -20.96 26.10 -31.93
N TYR A 542 -20.80 25.31 -33.01
CA TYR A 542 -20.26 25.76 -34.30
C TYR A 542 -21.31 26.27 -35.32
N LYS A 543 -22.58 26.50 -34.93
CA LYS A 543 -23.57 27.08 -35.84
C LYS A 543 -23.15 28.49 -36.28
N GLU A 544 -23.33 28.83 -37.56
CA GLU A 544 -22.87 30.09 -38.18
C GLU A 544 -23.31 31.37 -37.41
N ASN A 545 -24.50 31.37 -36.81
CA ASN A 545 -25.01 32.49 -36.00
C ASN A 545 -24.29 32.68 -34.66
N LEU A 546 -23.62 31.65 -34.13
CA LEU A 546 -22.99 31.64 -32.81
C LEU A 546 -21.50 31.96 -32.85
N VAL A 547 -20.84 31.82 -34.00
CA VAL A 547 -19.39 31.98 -34.15
C VAL A 547 -18.91 33.37 -33.71
N LYS A 548 -19.70 34.43 -33.91
CA LYS A 548 -19.37 35.81 -33.48
C LYS A 548 -19.90 36.18 -32.09
N SER A 549 -20.51 35.24 -31.36
CA SER A 549 -21.08 35.52 -30.04
C SER A 549 -19.99 35.65 -28.96
N GLN A 550 -20.25 36.47 -27.94
CA GLN A 550 -19.36 36.59 -26.77
C GLN A 550 -19.20 35.27 -26.02
N PHE A 551 -20.20 34.38 -26.11
CA PHE A 551 -20.17 33.04 -25.53
C PHE A 551 -19.09 32.16 -26.18
N VAL A 552 -19.10 32.05 -27.51
CA VAL A 552 -18.10 31.26 -28.25
C VAL A 552 -16.72 31.90 -28.17
N ALA A 553 -16.64 33.23 -28.20
CA ALA A 553 -15.38 33.94 -27.95
C ALA A 553 -14.80 33.62 -26.56
N CYS A 554 -15.64 33.51 -25.53
CA CYS A 554 -15.23 33.10 -24.19
C CYS A 554 -14.72 31.65 -24.15
N MET A 555 -15.42 30.71 -24.80
CA MET A 555 -14.97 29.31 -24.92
C MET A 555 -13.63 29.20 -25.66
N ALA A 556 -13.44 29.97 -26.73
CA ALA A 556 -12.25 29.92 -27.56
C ALA A 556 -11.04 30.62 -26.93
N THR A 557 -11.21 31.59 -26.02
CA THR A 557 -10.09 32.38 -25.44
C THR A 557 -9.75 31.99 -24.01
N CYS A 558 -10.74 31.55 -23.23
CA CYS A 558 -10.58 31.28 -21.80
C CYS A 558 -10.04 29.86 -21.60
N HIS A 559 -8.79 29.59 -21.99
CA HIS A 559 -8.15 28.29 -21.83
C HIS A 559 -6.64 28.42 -21.55
N SER A 560 -6.03 27.33 -21.08
CA SER A 560 -4.57 27.21 -20.96
C SER A 560 -3.94 26.22 -21.96
N LEU A 561 -4.65 25.92 -23.07
CA LEU A 561 -4.10 25.11 -24.17
C LEU A 561 -2.87 25.74 -24.80
N THR A 562 -1.95 24.88 -25.21
CA THR A 562 -0.72 25.21 -25.94
C THR A 562 -0.53 24.23 -27.09
N LYS A 563 0.27 24.59 -28.09
CA LYS A 563 0.57 23.74 -29.25
C LYS A 563 1.95 23.12 -29.09
N ILE A 564 2.02 21.81 -28.89
CA ILE A 564 3.27 21.04 -28.76
C ILE A 564 3.41 20.17 -30.00
N GLU A 565 4.52 20.32 -30.75
CA GLU A 565 4.77 19.58 -32.00
C GLU A 565 3.63 19.66 -33.03
N GLY A 566 2.87 20.75 -33.00
CA GLY A 566 1.73 20.96 -33.90
C GLY A 566 0.38 20.45 -33.38
N GLN A 567 0.35 19.68 -32.28
CA GLN A 567 -0.88 19.17 -31.65
C GLN A 567 -1.30 20.05 -30.46
N LEU A 568 -2.60 20.26 -30.28
CA LEU A 568 -3.15 20.93 -29.10
C LEU A 568 -3.00 20.06 -27.86
N SER A 569 -2.44 20.63 -26.80
CA SER A 569 -2.20 19.97 -25.53
C SER A 569 -2.56 20.89 -24.37
N GLY A 570 -3.21 20.32 -23.35
CA GLY A 570 -3.62 21.00 -22.12
C GLY A 570 -4.75 20.25 -21.42
N ASP A 571 -5.44 20.91 -20.49
CA ASP A 571 -6.52 20.30 -19.70
C ASP A 571 -7.60 19.68 -20.63
N PRO A 572 -8.04 18.42 -20.40
CA PRO A 572 -9.03 17.77 -21.26
C PRO A 572 -10.35 18.54 -21.39
N LEU A 573 -10.77 19.24 -20.34
CA LEU A 573 -11.94 20.11 -20.34
C LEU A 573 -11.75 21.27 -21.31
N ASP A 574 -10.59 21.91 -21.26
CA ASP A 574 -10.23 23.03 -22.13
C ASP A 574 -10.12 22.55 -23.57
N LEU A 575 -9.52 21.38 -23.77
CA LEU A 575 -9.35 20.76 -25.08
C LEU A 575 -10.72 20.50 -25.73
N LYS A 576 -11.63 19.84 -25.00
CA LYS A 576 -12.97 19.49 -25.49
C LYS A 576 -13.84 20.73 -25.70
N MET A 577 -13.73 21.71 -24.82
CA MET A 577 -14.38 23.01 -24.98
C MET A 577 -13.88 23.72 -26.25
N PHE A 578 -12.57 23.75 -26.50
CA PHE A 578 -11.97 24.40 -27.67
C PHE A 578 -12.28 23.64 -28.97
N GLU A 579 -12.15 22.31 -28.99
CA GLU A 579 -12.53 21.43 -30.10
C GLU A 579 -13.98 21.65 -30.52
N ALA A 580 -14.89 21.81 -29.55
CA ALA A 580 -16.31 22.06 -29.82
C ALA A 580 -16.59 23.40 -30.52
N THR A 581 -15.71 24.40 -30.38
CA THR A 581 -15.85 25.67 -31.11
C THR A 581 -15.41 25.56 -32.58
N GLY A 582 -14.53 24.61 -32.90
CA GLY A 582 -13.88 24.50 -34.21
C GLY A 582 -12.87 25.61 -34.51
N TRP A 583 -12.53 26.48 -33.56
CA TRP A 583 -11.53 27.55 -33.76
C TRP A 583 -10.11 27.01 -33.85
N ILE A 584 -9.20 27.80 -34.41
CA ILE A 584 -7.79 27.47 -34.59
C ILE A 584 -6.95 28.35 -33.67
N LEU A 585 -6.06 27.71 -32.89
CA LEU A 585 -5.08 28.37 -32.01
C LEU A 585 -3.76 28.55 -32.76
N GLU A 586 -3.30 29.80 -32.85
CA GLU A 586 -2.00 30.16 -33.41
C GLU A 586 -1.12 30.76 -32.33
N GLU A 587 -0.05 30.04 -32.02
CA GLU A 587 1.04 30.52 -31.18
C GLU A 587 2.20 30.95 -32.08
N ALA A 588 2.92 32.00 -31.69
CA ALA A 588 4.10 32.45 -32.42
C ALA A 588 5.19 31.39 -32.41
N THR A 589 5.80 31.11 -33.56
CA THR A 589 6.91 30.16 -33.65
C THR A 589 8.21 30.74 -33.08
N GLU A 590 9.17 29.87 -32.71
CA GLU A 590 10.48 30.27 -32.16
C GLU A 590 11.24 31.22 -33.11
N GLU A 591 11.11 31.01 -34.42
CA GLU A 591 11.72 31.85 -35.46
C GLU A 591 11.07 33.25 -35.53
N GLU A 592 9.74 33.34 -35.47
CA GLU A 592 8.98 34.60 -35.55
C GLU A 592 9.16 35.49 -34.31
N THR A 593 9.31 34.88 -33.14
CA THR A 593 9.52 35.57 -31.86
C THR A 593 10.91 36.22 -31.79
N SER A 594 11.92 35.57 -32.38
CA SER A 594 13.30 36.07 -32.46
C SER A 594 13.47 37.30 -33.38
N LEU A 595 12.61 37.43 -34.40
CA LEU A 595 12.74 38.44 -35.45
C LEU A 595 12.16 39.81 -35.06
N HIS A 596 11.15 39.88 -34.19
CA HIS A 596 10.32 41.09 -34.06
C HIS A 596 10.47 41.89 -32.76
N ASN A 597 11.23 41.44 -31.75
CA ASN A 597 11.39 42.11 -30.44
C ASN A 597 10.06 42.58 -29.78
N ARG A 598 8.92 42.11 -30.29
CA ARG A 598 7.56 42.46 -29.90
C ARG A 598 6.80 41.16 -29.72
N ILE A 599 6.17 41.07 -28.56
CA ILE A 599 5.31 39.97 -28.15
C ILE A 599 4.21 39.79 -29.22
N MET A 600 4.25 38.70 -29.98
CA MET A 600 3.09 38.23 -30.72
C MET A 600 2.20 37.50 -29.73
N PRO A 601 1.00 38.03 -29.39
CA PRO A 601 0.08 37.35 -28.50
C PRO A 601 -0.42 36.06 -29.16
N THR A 602 -0.75 35.05 -28.37
CA THR A 602 -1.49 33.87 -28.86
C THR A 602 -2.79 34.35 -29.48
N VAL A 603 -3.01 34.03 -30.76
CA VAL A 603 -4.20 34.44 -31.52
C VAL A 603 -5.11 33.24 -31.72
N VAL A 604 -6.40 33.43 -31.47
CA VAL A 604 -7.44 32.45 -31.81
C VAL A 604 -8.31 33.01 -32.93
N ARG A 605 -8.60 32.17 -33.93
CA ARG A 605 -9.39 32.57 -35.10
C ARG A 605 -10.39 31.50 -35.54
N PRO A 606 -11.56 31.88 -36.07
CA PRO A 606 -12.52 30.94 -36.63
C PRO A 606 -12.04 30.39 -37.98
N PRO A 607 -12.47 29.17 -38.38
CA PRO A 607 -12.18 28.61 -39.70
C PRO A 607 -12.73 29.48 -40.84
N LYS A 608 -11.95 29.64 -41.91
CA LYS A 608 -12.31 30.45 -43.10
C LYS A 608 -13.61 30.00 -43.79
N GLN A 609 -14.10 28.77 -43.54
CA GLN A 609 -15.32 28.21 -44.15
C GLN A 609 -16.63 28.58 -43.41
N LEU A 610 -16.58 29.13 -42.19
CA LEU A 610 -17.75 29.38 -41.33
C LEU A 610 -18.20 30.86 -41.28
N LEU A 611 -17.61 31.71 -42.12
CA LEU A 611 -17.94 33.14 -42.18
C LEU A 611 -19.02 33.40 -43.24
N PRO A 612 -20.09 34.19 -42.93
CA PRO A 612 -21.07 34.56 -43.94
C PRO A 612 -20.41 35.36 -45.07
N PRO A 613 -20.72 35.11 -46.35
CA PRO A 613 -20.30 35.99 -47.44
C PRO A 613 -21.01 37.35 -47.31
N GLU A 614 -20.25 38.43 -47.10
CA GLU A 614 -20.82 39.78 -47.06
C GLU A 614 -21.32 40.22 -48.45
N PRO A 615 -22.45 40.97 -48.53
CA PRO A 615 -22.95 41.49 -49.79
C PRO A 615 -22.04 42.61 -50.31
N ALA A 616 -21.45 42.38 -51.48
CA ALA A 616 -20.65 43.36 -52.19
C ALA A 616 -21.46 44.63 -52.50
N SER A 617 -21.02 45.78 -51.96
CA SER A 617 -21.49 47.09 -52.43
C SER A 617 -20.33 48.05 -52.73
N SER A 618 -20.23 48.34 -54.05
CA SER A 618 -19.66 49.48 -54.78
C SER A 618 -18.17 49.84 -54.67
N SER A 619 -17.44 49.46 -55.73
CA SER A 619 -16.53 50.26 -56.61
C SER A 619 -16.21 51.71 -56.17
N GLU A 620 -14.98 52.23 -56.15
CA GLU A 620 -13.82 52.09 -57.04
C GLU A 620 -12.50 52.46 -56.32
N ARG A 621 -11.38 51.82 -56.75
CA ARG A 621 -9.98 52.30 -56.81
C ARG A 621 -9.34 52.87 -55.54
N ASP A 622 -8.71 51.98 -54.77
CA ASP A 622 -7.32 52.09 -54.28
C ASP A 622 -6.86 50.68 -53.86
N MET A 623 -6.22 49.96 -54.78
CA MET A 623 -5.70 48.61 -54.56
C MET A 623 -4.30 48.67 -53.96
N GLU A 624 -4.17 48.16 -52.73
CA GLU A 624 -3.02 47.43 -52.12
C GLU A 624 -2.89 47.58 -50.58
N LEU A 625 -3.83 48.24 -49.89
CA LEU A 625 -3.79 48.37 -48.41
C LEU A 625 -5.04 47.92 -47.64
N TYR A 626 -6.02 47.30 -48.31
CA TYR A 626 -7.35 47.03 -47.75
C TYR A 626 -7.78 45.54 -47.74
N GLU A 627 -6.86 44.58 -47.73
CA GLU A 627 -7.19 43.16 -47.41
C GLU A 627 -7.14 42.84 -45.90
N LEU A 628 -6.93 43.84 -45.03
CA LEU A 628 -6.89 43.65 -43.57
C LEU A 628 -8.25 43.79 -42.86
N SER A 629 -9.35 44.04 -43.58
CA SER A 629 -10.67 44.17 -42.96
C SER A 629 -11.46 42.86 -43.00
N SER A 630 -11.60 42.24 -41.82
CA SER A 630 -12.68 41.33 -41.37
C SER A 630 -12.37 39.84 -41.08
N ALA A 631 -11.13 39.46 -40.79
CA ALA A 631 -10.91 38.23 -40.01
C ALA A 631 -11.24 38.50 -38.53
N TYR A 632 -12.25 37.84 -37.96
CA TYR A 632 -12.59 37.95 -36.53
C TYR A 632 -11.53 37.23 -35.70
N GLU A 633 -10.43 37.91 -35.39
CA GLU A 633 -9.27 37.35 -34.69
C GLU A 633 -9.14 37.94 -33.29
N ILE A 634 -8.96 37.09 -32.28
CA ILE A 634 -8.84 37.52 -30.88
C ILE A 634 -7.43 37.18 -30.38
N GLY A 635 -6.70 38.19 -29.91
CA GLY A 635 -5.41 38.03 -29.24
C GLY A 635 -5.56 37.91 -27.73
N ILE A 636 -4.97 36.86 -27.13
CA ILE A 636 -4.92 36.68 -25.68
C ILE A 636 -3.81 37.56 -25.10
N VAL A 637 -4.17 38.45 -24.17
CA VAL A 637 -3.25 39.45 -23.59
C VAL A 637 -2.66 38.96 -22.26
N ARG A 638 -3.51 38.45 -21.37
CA ARG A 638 -3.10 37.96 -20.03
C ARG A 638 -4.03 36.85 -19.58
N GLN A 639 -3.47 35.77 -19.04
CA GLN A 639 -4.23 34.66 -18.48
C GLN A 639 -4.07 34.61 -16.95
N PHE A 640 -5.18 34.55 -16.23
CA PHE A 640 -5.26 34.14 -14.84
C PHE A 640 -5.75 32.70 -14.82
N PRO A 641 -4.86 31.72 -14.66
CA PRO A 641 -5.28 30.32 -14.78
C PRO A 641 -6.21 29.91 -13.65
N PHE A 642 -6.73 28.70 -13.83
CA PHE A 642 -7.55 28.06 -12.85
C PHE A 642 -6.81 27.91 -11.51
N SER A 643 -7.45 28.31 -10.42
CA SER A 643 -7.00 28.05 -9.06
C SER A 643 -8.03 27.20 -8.36
N SER A 644 -7.63 26.06 -7.78
CA SER A 644 -8.54 25.16 -7.07
C SER A 644 -9.16 25.79 -5.82
N ALA A 645 -8.46 26.72 -5.18
CA ALA A 645 -8.97 27.48 -4.04
C ALA A 645 -10.06 28.49 -4.47
N LEU A 646 -9.85 29.17 -5.61
CA LEU A 646 -10.78 30.17 -6.15
C LEU A 646 -11.86 29.60 -7.08
N GLN A 647 -11.68 28.36 -7.56
CA GLN A 647 -12.56 27.59 -8.43
C GLN A 647 -12.92 28.27 -9.77
N ARG A 648 -12.03 29.11 -10.32
CA ARG A 648 -12.25 29.85 -11.56
C ARG A 648 -10.96 30.20 -12.30
N MET A 649 -11.08 30.48 -13.60
CA MET A 649 -10.06 31.01 -14.53
C MET A 649 -10.60 32.27 -15.20
N SER A 650 -9.71 33.23 -15.49
CA SER A 650 -10.07 34.45 -16.23
C SER A 650 -9.00 34.78 -17.26
N VAL A 651 -9.38 35.32 -18.41
CA VAL A 651 -8.47 35.73 -19.49
C VAL A 651 -8.84 37.12 -19.96
N VAL A 652 -7.84 37.99 -20.09
CA VAL A 652 -7.99 39.29 -20.76
C VAL A 652 -7.57 39.12 -22.21
N ALA A 653 -8.48 39.42 -23.11
CA ALA A 653 -8.31 39.27 -24.54
C ALA A 653 -8.62 40.58 -25.27
N ARG A 654 -8.15 40.70 -26.51
CA ARG A 654 -8.33 41.87 -27.35
C ARG A 654 -8.64 41.43 -28.77
N LEU A 655 -9.75 41.91 -29.31
CA LEU A 655 -10.06 41.74 -30.73
C LEU A 655 -9.03 42.52 -31.57
N LEU A 656 -8.35 41.84 -32.50
CA LEU A 656 -7.36 42.46 -33.38
C LEU A 656 -8.06 43.49 -34.28
N GLY A 657 -7.56 44.72 -34.27
CA GLY A 657 -8.19 45.87 -34.94
C GLY A 657 -8.96 46.82 -34.00
N GLU A 658 -9.44 46.36 -32.84
CA GLU A 658 -10.05 47.24 -31.83
C GLU A 658 -9.02 47.75 -30.80
N LYS A 659 -9.25 48.94 -30.23
CA LYS A 659 -8.44 49.48 -29.12
C LYS A 659 -8.87 48.97 -27.74
N ARG A 660 -10.00 48.27 -27.64
CA ARG A 660 -10.62 47.85 -26.38
C ARG A 660 -10.24 46.41 -26.03
N MET A 661 -10.27 46.09 -24.74
CA MET A 661 -10.00 44.75 -24.22
C MET A 661 -11.25 44.22 -23.52
N ASP A 662 -11.44 42.90 -23.60
CA ASP A 662 -12.52 42.17 -22.94
C ASP A 662 -11.92 41.18 -21.95
N ALA A 663 -12.56 41.04 -20.79
CA ALA A 663 -12.24 40.03 -19.79
C ALA A 663 -13.27 38.90 -19.89
N TYR A 664 -12.79 37.67 -20.07
CA TYR A 664 -13.58 36.46 -20.08
C TYR A 664 -13.28 35.63 -18.84
N MET A 665 -14.28 34.96 -18.30
CA MET A 665 -14.15 34.13 -17.11
C MET A 665 -14.90 32.81 -17.30
N LYS A 666 -14.31 31.73 -16.80
CA LYS A 666 -14.99 30.43 -16.64
C LYS A 666 -14.74 29.86 -15.24
N GLY A 667 -15.70 29.13 -14.70
CA GLY A 667 -15.53 28.51 -13.38
C GLY A 667 -16.75 27.80 -12.84
N ALA A 668 -16.69 27.49 -11.54
CA ALA A 668 -17.83 26.92 -10.83
C ALA A 668 -19.05 27.87 -10.92
N PRO A 669 -20.24 27.37 -11.29
CA PRO A 669 -21.41 28.22 -11.53
C PRO A 669 -21.76 29.19 -10.39
N GLU A 670 -21.75 28.69 -9.15
CA GLU A 670 -22.01 29.47 -7.92
C GLU A 670 -21.01 30.63 -7.74
N VAL A 671 -19.73 30.39 -8.07
CA VAL A 671 -18.65 31.37 -7.90
C VAL A 671 -18.68 32.41 -9.01
N VAL A 672 -18.95 32.00 -10.24
CA VAL A 672 -19.06 32.93 -11.37
C VAL A 672 -20.31 33.80 -11.20
N ALA A 673 -21.44 33.21 -10.81
CA ALA A 673 -22.68 33.94 -10.57
C ALA A 673 -22.53 34.99 -9.47
N SER A 674 -21.80 34.70 -8.38
CA SER A 674 -21.58 35.66 -7.28
C SER A 674 -20.69 36.86 -7.68
N LEU A 675 -19.93 36.75 -8.76
CA LEU A 675 -19.10 37.81 -9.33
C LEU A 675 -19.78 38.57 -10.49
N CYS A 676 -20.94 38.10 -10.94
CA CYS A 676 -21.72 38.71 -12.00
C CYS A 676 -22.70 39.77 -11.47
N LYS A 677 -23.17 40.64 -12.35
CA LYS A 677 -24.27 41.57 -12.07
C LYS A 677 -25.56 40.77 -11.89
N ASN A 678 -26.27 41.00 -10.79
CA ASN A 678 -27.53 40.29 -10.47
C ASN A 678 -28.56 40.37 -11.61
N GLU A 679 -28.61 41.48 -12.36
CA GLU A 679 -29.51 41.69 -13.50
C GLU A 679 -29.28 40.72 -14.68
N THR A 680 -28.05 40.19 -14.80
CA THR A 680 -27.65 39.29 -15.91
C THR A 680 -27.85 37.81 -15.56
N VAL A 681 -28.01 37.47 -14.29
CA VAL A 681 -28.20 36.10 -13.83
C VAL A 681 -29.70 35.78 -13.89
N PRO A 682 -30.13 34.72 -14.61
CA PRO A 682 -31.53 34.32 -14.66
C PRO A 682 -32.11 33.98 -13.28
N GLU A 683 -33.39 34.26 -13.05
CA GLU A 683 -34.06 33.94 -11.77
C GLU A 683 -34.15 32.42 -11.52
N ASP A 684 -34.22 31.62 -12.59
CA ASP A 684 -34.26 30.15 -12.59
C ASP A 684 -32.86 29.50 -12.55
N PHE A 685 -31.78 30.28 -12.42
CA PHE A 685 -30.39 29.79 -12.41
C PHE A 685 -30.15 28.65 -11.41
N ALA A 686 -30.63 28.80 -10.17
CA ALA A 686 -30.41 27.80 -9.14
C ALA A 686 -31.15 26.48 -9.44
N GLU A 687 -32.37 26.56 -9.98
CA GLU A 687 -33.18 25.39 -10.33
C GLU A 687 -32.59 24.63 -11.51
N VAL A 688 -32.21 25.33 -12.59
CA VAL A 688 -31.57 24.75 -13.78
C VAL A 688 -30.22 24.11 -13.43
N LEU A 689 -29.42 24.77 -12.60
CA LEU A 689 -28.15 24.20 -12.11
C LEU A 689 -28.38 22.94 -11.28
N GLU A 690 -29.36 22.96 -10.37
CA GLU A 690 -29.71 21.81 -9.54
C GLU A 690 -30.17 20.63 -10.41
N ASP A 691 -30.97 20.88 -11.45
CA ASP A 691 -31.47 19.83 -12.34
C ASP A 691 -30.38 19.17 -13.18
N TYR A 692 -29.45 19.94 -13.76
CA TYR A 692 -28.32 19.37 -14.50
C TYR A 692 -27.34 18.64 -13.58
N THR A 693 -27.09 19.16 -12.38
CA THR A 693 -26.18 18.52 -11.43
C THR A 693 -26.79 17.24 -10.82
N LYS A 694 -28.11 17.19 -10.64
CA LYS A 694 -28.85 15.97 -10.25
C LYS A 694 -28.78 14.87 -11.31
N GLN A 695 -28.79 15.25 -12.58
CA GLN A 695 -28.61 14.32 -13.71
C GLN A 695 -27.15 13.86 -13.88
N GLY A 696 -26.23 14.30 -13.02
CA GLY A 696 -24.84 13.87 -13.05
C GLY A 696 -23.96 14.63 -14.05
N PHE A 697 -24.46 15.71 -14.66
CA PHE A 697 -23.65 16.54 -15.54
C PHE A 697 -22.69 17.44 -14.76
N ARG A 698 -21.53 17.67 -15.35
CA ARG A 698 -20.56 18.68 -14.91
C ARG A 698 -20.90 20.00 -15.60
N VAL A 699 -21.29 20.98 -14.80
CA VAL A 699 -21.72 22.29 -15.29
C VAL A 699 -20.65 23.35 -15.02
N ILE A 700 -20.35 24.19 -16.02
CA ILE A 700 -19.40 25.31 -15.92
C ILE A 700 -20.09 26.58 -16.38
N ALA A 701 -19.94 27.66 -15.63
CA ALA A 701 -20.46 28.96 -16.03
C ALA A 701 -19.40 29.79 -16.75
N LEU A 702 -19.87 30.60 -17.70
CA LEU A 702 -19.08 31.61 -18.40
C LEU A 702 -19.59 33.01 -18.06
N ALA A 703 -18.66 33.95 -17.97
CA ALA A 703 -18.97 35.36 -17.79
C ALA A 703 -18.00 36.25 -18.59
N HIS A 704 -18.45 37.45 -18.90
CA HIS A 704 -17.74 38.41 -19.73
C HIS A 704 -17.82 39.81 -19.12
N ARG A 705 -16.78 40.62 -19.26
CA ARG A 705 -16.82 42.04 -18.91
C ARG A 705 -16.03 42.84 -19.91
N ARG A 706 -16.61 43.95 -20.34
CA ARG A 706 -15.92 44.94 -21.15
C ARG A 706 -15.06 45.85 -20.28
N LEU A 707 -13.76 45.93 -20.56
CA LEU A 707 -12.83 46.77 -19.80
C LEU A 707 -12.78 48.21 -20.35
N GLU A 708 -12.40 49.16 -19.50
CA GLU A 708 -12.35 50.57 -19.88
C GLU A 708 -11.29 50.83 -20.98
N SER A 709 -11.61 51.73 -21.92
CA SER A 709 -10.77 52.05 -23.08
C SER A 709 -9.42 52.71 -22.75
N LYS A 710 -9.16 53.07 -21.49
CA LYS A 710 -7.93 53.73 -21.03
C LYS A 710 -6.86 52.75 -20.51
N LEU A 711 -7.14 51.44 -20.45
CA LEU A 711 -6.16 50.45 -20.00
C LEU A 711 -5.11 50.17 -21.09
N SER A 712 -3.85 50.49 -20.79
CA SER A 712 -2.71 50.10 -21.63
C SER A 712 -2.27 48.67 -21.33
N TRP A 713 -1.60 48.03 -22.29
CA TRP A 713 -1.06 46.66 -22.15
C TRP A 713 -0.19 46.49 -20.88
N HIS A 714 0.71 47.44 -20.61
CA HIS A 714 1.56 47.41 -19.41
C HIS A 714 0.76 47.50 -18.10
N LYS A 715 -0.33 48.27 -18.09
CA LYS A 715 -1.17 48.42 -16.90
C LYS A 715 -1.94 47.13 -16.60
N VAL A 716 -2.39 46.42 -17.64
CA VAL A 716 -3.10 45.14 -17.51
C VAL A 716 -2.22 44.05 -16.92
N GLN A 717 -0.91 44.06 -17.15
CA GLN A 717 0.02 43.08 -16.56
C GLN A 717 0.21 43.22 -15.04
N ASN A 718 -0.03 44.41 -14.48
CA ASN A 718 0.20 44.70 -13.06
C ASN A 718 -1.08 44.82 -12.22
N ILE A 719 -2.25 44.79 -12.85
CA ILE A 719 -3.53 44.85 -12.14
C ILE A 719 -3.79 43.54 -11.38
N SER A 720 -4.35 43.65 -10.17
CA SER A 720 -4.75 42.51 -9.36
C SER A 720 -5.93 41.74 -9.97
N ARG A 721 -5.96 40.43 -9.73
CA ARG A 721 -7.00 39.53 -10.25
C ARG A 721 -8.41 40.00 -9.86
N ASP A 722 -8.61 40.38 -8.61
CA ASP A 722 -9.91 40.79 -8.08
C ASP A 722 -10.50 42.02 -8.78
N HIS A 723 -9.66 42.94 -9.24
CA HIS A 723 -10.15 44.14 -9.93
C HIS A 723 -10.74 43.82 -11.31
N ILE A 724 -10.20 42.81 -12.00
CA ILE A 724 -10.68 42.35 -13.31
C ILE A 724 -11.96 41.52 -13.15
N GLU A 725 -12.05 40.73 -12.09
CA GLU A 725 -13.12 39.76 -11.85
C GLU A 725 -14.40 40.34 -11.20
N THR A 726 -14.54 41.66 -11.11
CA THR A 726 -15.72 42.33 -10.53
C THR A 726 -16.77 42.70 -11.58
N ASN A 727 -18.06 42.75 -11.21
CA ASN A 727 -19.16 43.25 -12.05
C ASN A 727 -19.22 42.62 -13.45
N MET A 728 -19.04 41.31 -13.54
CA MET A 728 -19.08 40.57 -14.80
C MET A 728 -20.53 40.41 -15.31
N GLU A 729 -20.71 40.12 -16.59
CA GLU A 729 -22.00 39.81 -17.21
C GLU A 729 -22.07 38.30 -17.45
N PHE A 730 -23.12 37.68 -16.95
CA PHE A 730 -23.31 36.24 -17.05
C PHE A 730 -23.68 35.85 -18.49
N LEU A 731 -22.92 34.92 -19.09
CA LEU A 731 -23.14 34.51 -20.49
C LEU A 731 -23.96 33.22 -20.61
N GLY A 732 -23.81 32.28 -19.67
CA GLY A 732 -24.49 30.99 -19.69
C GLY A 732 -23.68 29.84 -19.11
N LEU A 733 -24.13 28.62 -19.38
CA LEU A 733 -23.61 27.37 -18.85
C LEU A 733 -23.13 26.43 -19.96
N ILE A 734 -22.03 25.72 -19.71
CA ILE A 734 -21.53 24.58 -20.49
C ILE A 734 -21.85 23.32 -19.71
N ILE A 735 -22.48 22.34 -20.36
CA ILE A 735 -22.89 21.08 -19.77
C ILE A 735 -22.01 19.97 -20.35
N MET A 736 -21.28 19.27 -19.48
CA MET A 736 -20.40 18.17 -19.84
C MET A 736 -20.81 16.88 -19.12
N GLN A 737 -20.54 15.74 -19.74
CA GLN A 737 -20.85 14.43 -19.17
C GLN A 737 -19.56 13.62 -18.94
N ASN A 738 -19.47 12.98 -17.77
CA ASN A 738 -18.47 11.94 -17.52
C ASN A 738 -19.13 10.58 -17.79
N LYS A 739 -18.76 9.94 -18.90
CA LYS A 739 -19.36 8.67 -19.29
C LYS A 739 -18.81 7.52 -18.44
N LEU A 740 -19.68 6.64 -17.96
CA LEU A 740 -19.29 5.42 -17.25
C LEU A 740 -18.60 4.44 -18.20
N LYS A 741 -17.57 3.73 -17.70
CA LYS A 741 -17.01 2.59 -18.44
C LYS A 741 -18.05 1.46 -18.50
N ASN A 742 -18.16 0.82 -19.65
CA ASN A 742 -19.17 -0.22 -19.91
C ASN A 742 -19.10 -1.39 -18.93
N GLU A 743 -17.91 -1.73 -18.43
CA GLU A 743 -17.71 -2.85 -17.51
C GLU A 743 -18.05 -2.51 -16.04
N THR A 744 -18.08 -1.22 -15.69
CA THR A 744 -18.20 -0.76 -14.29
C THR A 744 -19.45 -1.31 -13.58
N PRO A 745 -20.68 -1.17 -14.12
CA PRO A 745 -21.89 -1.64 -13.44
C PRO A 745 -21.90 -3.15 -13.18
N GLY A 746 -21.42 -3.95 -14.15
CA GLY A 746 -21.37 -5.41 -14.01
C GLY A 746 -20.42 -5.86 -12.91
N ILE A 747 -19.26 -5.21 -12.79
CA ILE A 747 -18.26 -5.55 -11.78
C ILE A 747 -18.71 -5.13 -10.38
N LEU A 748 -19.33 -3.96 -10.23
CA LEU A 748 -19.89 -3.53 -8.95
C LEU A 748 -21.02 -4.45 -8.48
N GLN A 749 -21.84 -4.95 -9.42
CA GLN A 749 -22.86 -5.97 -9.10
C GLN A 749 -22.23 -7.27 -8.56
N ASP A 750 -21.12 -7.73 -9.14
CA ASP A 750 -20.39 -8.91 -8.66
C ASP A 750 -19.80 -8.70 -7.26
N LEU A 751 -19.31 -7.50 -6.96
CA LEU A 751 -18.84 -7.14 -5.61
C LEU A 751 -19.99 -7.09 -4.59
N HIS A 752 -21.13 -6.53 -4.98
CA HIS A 752 -22.33 -6.49 -4.13
C HIS A 752 -22.86 -7.91 -3.85
N ARG A 753 -22.93 -8.78 -4.87
CA ARG A 753 -23.27 -10.20 -4.72
C ARG A 753 -22.31 -10.91 -3.77
N ALA A 754 -21.03 -10.53 -3.76
CA ALA A 754 -20.02 -11.06 -2.85
C ALA A 754 -20.02 -10.42 -1.44
N ASN A 755 -20.98 -9.57 -1.12
CA ASN A 755 -21.08 -8.82 0.13
C ASN A 755 -19.80 -8.01 0.45
N ILE A 756 -19.21 -7.42 -0.58
CA ILE A 756 -18.09 -6.49 -0.48
C ILE A 756 -18.66 -5.09 -0.61
N ARG A 757 -18.47 -4.29 0.43
CA ARG A 757 -18.94 -2.91 0.44
C ARG A 757 -18.11 -2.07 -0.53
N THR A 758 -18.77 -1.29 -1.35
CA THR A 758 -18.15 -0.38 -2.30
C THR A 758 -18.33 1.06 -1.80
N VAL A 759 -17.27 1.87 -1.91
CA VAL A 759 -17.25 3.26 -1.47
C VAL A 759 -16.62 4.10 -2.58
N MET A 760 -17.25 5.21 -2.95
CA MET A 760 -16.71 6.18 -3.89
C MET A 760 -15.97 7.27 -3.14
N VAL A 761 -14.73 7.57 -3.55
CA VAL A 761 -13.89 8.63 -2.98
C VAL A 761 -13.39 9.49 -4.12
N THR A 762 -13.88 10.72 -4.26
CA THR A 762 -13.60 11.57 -5.42
C THR A 762 -13.38 13.04 -5.07
N GLY A 763 -12.69 13.76 -5.95
CA GLY A 763 -12.55 15.22 -5.92
C GLY A 763 -13.75 15.98 -6.50
N ASP A 764 -14.70 15.27 -7.12
CA ASP A 764 -15.84 15.87 -7.82
C ASP A 764 -16.91 16.44 -6.89
N ASN A 765 -17.90 17.15 -7.47
CA ASN A 765 -19.05 17.65 -6.73
C ASN A 765 -19.91 16.51 -6.17
N MET A 766 -20.52 16.76 -5.01
CA MET A 766 -21.34 15.81 -4.27
C MET A 766 -22.50 15.23 -5.09
N LEU A 767 -23.33 16.10 -5.68
CA LEU A 767 -24.52 15.67 -6.42
C LEU A 767 -24.15 14.83 -7.65
N THR A 768 -23.11 15.24 -8.38
CA THR A 768 -22.54 14.46 -9.49
C THR A 768 -22.05 13.09 -9.03
N ALA A 769 -21.32 13.04 -7.90
CA ALA A 769 -20.83 11.78 -7.35
C ALA A 769 -21.99 10.86 -6.90
N ILE A 770 -23.07 11.41 -6.32
CA ILE A 770 -24.28 10.66 -5.96
C ILE A 770 -24.99 10.12 -7.21
N SER A 771 -25.14 10.93 -8.26
CA SER A 771 -25.71 10.48 -9.54
C SER A 771 -24.91 9.32 -10.12
N VAL A 772 -23.58 9.48 -10.24
CA VAL A 772 -22.69 8.43 -10.77
C VAL A 772 -22.74 7.18 -9.88
N ALA A 773 -22.83 7.33 -8.55
CA ALA A 773 -22.97 6.21 -7.63
C ALA A 773 -24.29 5.44 -7.85
N ARG A 774 -25.38 6.12 -8.22
CA ARG A 774 -26.65 5.48 -8.62
C ARG A 774 -26.54 4.81 -9.99
N ASP A 775 -26.00 5.50 -10.98
CA ASP A 775 -25.87 5.01 -12.35
C ASP A 775 -25.01 3.74 -12.45
N CYS A 776 -23.96 3.65 -11.64
CA CYS A 776 -23.10 2.46 -11.58
C CYS A 776 -23.62 1.35 -10.65
N GLY A 777 -24.74 1.56 -9.94
CA GLY A 777 -25.33 0.58 -9.04
C GLY A 777 -24.62 0.44 -7.69
N MET A 778 -23.80 1.42 -7.29
CA MET A 778 -23.20 1.47 -5.94
C MET A 778 -24.24 1.84 -4.87
N ILE A 779 -25.20 2.70 -5.24
CA ILE A 779 -26.38 3.02 -4.45
C ILE A 779 -27.61 2.55 -5.24
N PRO A 780 -28.43 1.62 -4.72
CA PRO A 780 -29.69 1.25 -5.34
C PRO A 780 -30.64 2.46 -5.49
N PRO A 781 -31.52 2.48 -6.52
CA PRO A 781 -32.40 3.62 -6.78
C PRO A 781 -33.43 3.87 -5.66
N ASP A 782 -33.82 2.82 -4.93
CA ASP A 782 -34.80 2.89 -3.84
C ASP A 782 -34.18 3.33 -2.48
N ASP A 783 -32.85 3.35 -2.39
CA ASP A 783 -32.15 3.64 -1.13
C ASP A 783 -31.95 5.15 -0.95
N THR A 784 -32.14 5.61 0.30
CA THR A 784 -32.11 7.03 0.65
C THR A 784 -30.68 7.53 0.88
N VAL A 785 -30.35 8.70 0.33
CA VAL A 785 -29.03 9.31 0.52
C VAL A 785 -29.12 10.53 1.45
N ILE A 786 -28.39 10.49 2.55
CA ILE A 786 -28.31 11.55 3.56
C ILE A 786 -26.95 12.24 3.44
N ILE A 787 -26.96 13.52 3.13
CA ILE A 787 -25.80 14.40 3.07
C ILE A 787 -25.51 14.93 4.48
N ALA A 788 -24.31 14.66 4.98
CA ALA A 788 -23.81 15.16 6.26
C ALA A 788 -22.96 16.42 6.03
N ASP A 789 -23.51 17.59 6.36
CA ASP A 789 -22.84 18.88 6.18
C ASP A 789 -22.40 19.43 7.54
N ALA A 790 -21.11 19.33 7.84
CA ALA A 790 -20.52 19.83 9.08
C ALA A 790 -19.91 21.21 8.89
N HIS A 791 -20.18 22.11 9.84
CA HIS A 791 -19.64 23.46 9.88
C HIS A 791 -18.67 23.62 11.06
N PRO A 792 -17.50 24.25 10.84
CA PRO A 792 -16.57 24.55 11.91
C PRO A 792 -17.16 25.57 12.89
N PRO A 793 -16.63 25.64 14.13
CA PRO A 793 -17.10 26.57 15.14
C PRO A 793 -16.85 28.02 14.70
N GLN A 794 -17.90 28.85 14.76
CA GLN A 794 -17.83 30.29 14.47
C GLN A 794 -18.21 31.07 15.73
N TYR A 795 -17.47 32.16 16.04
CA TYR A 795 -17.60 33.04 17.22
C TYR A 795 -18.85 32.79 18.09
N GLY A 796 -18.71 31.94 19.12
CA GLY A 796 -19.75 31.65 20.12
C GLY A 796 -20.68 30.46 19.84
N GLN A 797 -20.55 29.78 18.69
CA GLN A 797 -21.31 28.57 18.37
C GLN A 797 -20.40 27.32 18.31
N PRO A 798 -20.81 26.18 18.89
CA PRO A 798 -20.08 24.92 18.77
C PRO A 798 -20.11 24.42 17.32
N ALA A 799 -19.17 23.54 16.97
CA ALA A 799 -19.21 22.83 15.69
C ALA A 799 -20.55 22.08 15.56
N ARG A 800 -21.16 22.08 14.37
CA ARG A 800 -22.47 21.46 14.13
C ARG A 800 -22.55 20.68 12.84
N ILE A 801 -23.30 19.59 12.84
CA ILE A 801 -23.60 18.75 11.67
C ILE A 801 -25.07 18.92 11.29
N THR A 802 -25.32 19.27 10.04
CA THR A 802 -26.66 19.41 9.45
C THR A 802 -26.95 18.23 8.53
N TRP A 803 -28.13 17.62 8.66
CA TRP A 803 -28.53 16.45 7.86
C TRP A 803 -29.50 16.85 6.75
N ARG A 804 -29.12 16.63 5.48
CA ARG A 804 -29.95 16.94 4.31
C ARG A 804 -30.21 15.68 3.49
N TYR A 805 -31.43 15.46 3.06
CA TYR A 805 -31.75 14.32 2.18
C TYR A 805 -31.56 14.78 0.73
N ALA A 806 -30.83 13.97 -0.06
CA ALA A 806 -30.61 14.28 -1.46
C ALA A 806 -31.91 14.12 -2.29
N ASP A 807 -32.79 13.22 -1.86
CA ASP A 807 -34.08 12.96 -2.49
C ASP A 807 -35.21 13.71 -1.79
N LYS A 808 -35.99 14.50 -2.54
CA LYS A 808 -37.30 14.93 -2.05
C LYS A 808 -38.22 13.70 -2.15
N PRO A 809 -38.86 13.23 -1.07
CA PRO A 809 -39.85 12.16 -1.19
C PRO A 809 -40.92 12.63 -2.17
N SER A 810 -41.11 11.87 -3.25
CA SER A 810 -42.10 12.15 -4.27
C SER A 810 -43.47 12.36 -3.61
N LYS A 811 -44.07 13.53 -3.84
CA LYS A 811 -45.47 13.84 -3.50
C LYS A 811 -46.42 12.90 -4.26
N THR A 812 -46.59 11.66 -3.81
CA THR A 812 -47.65 10.79 -4.33
C THR A 812 -48.19 9.81 -3.30
N SER A 813 -48.96 10.32 -2.35
CA SER A 813 -50.20 9.67 -1.90
C SER A 813 -51.04 10.72 -1.20
N ARG A 814 -52.13 11.15 -1.86
CA ARG A 814 -53.16 11.99 -1.24
C ARG A 814 -53.57 11.33 0.07
N TYR A 815 -53.49 12.08 1.15
CA TYR A 815 -54.19 11.78 2.39
C TYR A 815 -55.69 11.71 2.06
N GLU A 816 -56.25 10.51 2.03
CA GLU A 816 -57.63 10.32 2.46
C GLU A 816 -57.57 10.01 3.96
N GLU A 817 -58.04 10.95 4.75
CA GLU A 817 -58.33 10.78 6.17
C GLU A 817 -59.38 9.66 6.32
N VAL A 818 -58.92 8.46 6.65
CA VAL A 818 -59.79 7.42 7.21
C VAL A 818 -59.58 7.42 8.72
N ASN A 819 -60.54 8.02 9.42
CA ASN A 819 -60.73 7.86 10.86
C ASN A 819 -60.90 6.37 11.17
N ILE A 820 -59.93 5.76 11.86
CA ILE A 820 -60.11 4.44 12.46
C ILE A 820 -60.00 4.59 13.97
N THR A 821 -61.14 4.37 14.60
CA THR A 821 -61.37 4.26 16.03
C THR A 821 -60.55 3.14 16.66
N LEU A 822 -60.08 3.37 17.89
CA LEU A 822 -59.49 2.37 18.79
C LEU A 822 -60.47 1.21 19.00
N GLU A 823 -60.15 0.03 18.45
CA GLU A 823 -60.48 -1.31 18.94
C GLU A 823 -60.12 -2.32 17.84
N ASP A 824 -58.90 -2.85 17.86
CA ASP A 824 -58.66 -4.30 17.79
C ASP A 824 -57.17 -4.62 17.85
N VAL A 825 -56.83 -5.35 18.90
CA VAL A 825 -55.54 -5.98 19.17
C VAL A 825 -55.61 -7.37 18.55
N CYS A 826 -54.70 -7.69 17.62
CA CYS A 826 -54.01 -8.98 17.43
C CYS A 826 -53.54 -9.20 15.98
N ASP A 827 -52.24 -9.50 15.86
CA ASP A 827 -51.57 -10.28 14.81
C ASP A 827 -51.60 -9.82 13.35
N ALA A 828 -50.65 -8.95 12.99
CA ALA A 828 -49.97 -8.94 11.69
C ALA A 828 -48.63 -8.18 11.77
N ASP A 829 -47.59 -8.80 12.33
CA ASP A 829 -46.20 -8.38 12.16
C ASP A 829 -45.74 -8.74 10.73
N GLU A 830 -46.15 -7.98 9.73
CA GLU A 830 -45.39 -7.88 8.48
C GLU A 830 -44.26 -6.85 8.68
N PRO A 831 -42.98 -7.21 8.46
CA PRO A 831 -41.89 -6.26 8.58
C PRO A 831 -41.99 -5.27 7.42
N LYS A 832 -42.46 -4.04 7.71
CA LYS A 832 -42.28 -2.89 6.82
C LYS A 832 -40.85 -2.92 6.25
N SER A 833 -40.73 -2.92 4.93
CA SER A 833 -39.45 -2.89 4.21
C SER A 833 -38.55 -1.82 4.83
N LYS A 834 -37.49 -2.23 5.51
CA LYS A 834 -36.54 -1.31 6.14
C LYS A 834 -35.83 -0.53 5.04
N GLU A 835 -36.19 0.75 4.86
CA GLU A 835 -35.47 1.70 4.02
C GLU A 835 -33.99 1.69 4.43
N GLN A 836 -33.10 1.29 3.52
CA GLN A 836 -31.66 1.42 3.73
C GLN A 836 -31.23 2.85 3.41
N TYR A 837 -30.29 3.37 4.20
CA TYR A 837 -29.78 4.73 4.05
C TYR A 837 -28.26 4.73 3.88
N HIS A 838 -27.79 5.67 3.07
CA HIS A 838 -26.39 5.88 2.74
C HIS A 838 -25.97 7.30 3.11
N PHE A 839 -24.77 7.47 3.67
CA PHE A 839 -24.23 8.81 3.90
C PHE A 839 -23.37 9.29 2.73
N ALA A 840 -23.50 10.56 2.42
CA ALA A 840 -22.62 11.29 1.52
C ALA A 840 -22.02 12.49 2.26
N MET A 841 -20.70 12.72 2.16
CA MET A 841 -20.05 13.81 2.88
C MET A 841 -18.91 14.45 2.09
N ASN A 842 -18.79 15.77 2.23
CA ASN A 842 -17.79 16.54 1.52
C ASN A 842 -16.47 16.57 2.32
N GLY A 843 -15.34 16.85 1.65
CA GLY A 843 -14.03 16.88 2.30
C GLY A 843 -13.89 17.90 3.45
N LYS A 844 -14.57 19.05 3.37
CA LYS A 844 -14.53 20.07 4.45
C LYS A 844 -15.23 19.56 5.71
N SER A 845 -16.43 19.01 5.54
CA SER A 845 -17.21 18.41 6.61
C SER A 845 -16.50 17.20 7.20
N PHE A 846 -15.86 16.36 6.37
CA PHE A 846 -15.04 15.24 6.84
C PHE A 846 -13.92 15.71 7.77
N ALA A 847 -13.17 16.77 7.40
CA ALA A 847 -12.13 17.33 8.26
C ALA A 847 -12.68 17.86 9.60
N THR A 848 -13.79 18.60 9.57
CA THR A 848 -14.44 19.09 10.79
C THR A 848 -14.91 17.95 11.70
N ILE A 849 -15.49 16.89 11.12
CA ILE A 849 -15.95 15.70 11.85
C ILE A 849 -14.78 14.93 12.45
N LEU A 850 -13.68 14.76 11.71
CA LEU A 850 -12.48 14.10 12.18
C LEU A 850 -11.90 14.79 13.42
N GLU A 851 -11.87 16.12 13.42
CA GLU A 851 -11.27 16.91 14.49
C GLU A 851 -12.18 17.04 15.73
N HIS A 852 -13.47 17.33 15.51
CA HIS A 852 -14.41 17.72 16.58
C HIS A 852 -15.40 16.62 16.98
N PHE A 853 -15.60 15.59 16.14
CA PHE A 853 -16.60 14.52 16.33
C PHE A 853 -16.03 13.10 16.11
N PRO A 854 -14.98 12.68 16.82
CA PRO A 854 -14.30 11.40 16.58
C PRO A 854 -15.20 10.17 16.81
N ASP A 855 -16.16 10.25 17.73
CA ASP A 855 -17.11 9.14 18.00
C ASP A 855 -18.14 9.00 16.87
N MET A 856 -18.60 10.11 16.30
CA MET A 856 -19.56 10.12 15.19
C MET A 856 -18.90 9.71 13.87
N LEU A 857 -17.61 10.03 13.69
CA LEU A 857 -16.85 9.64 12.50
C LEU A 857 -16.97 8.13 12.25
N GLN A 858 -16.83 7.31 13.29
CA GLN A 858 -16.90 5.85 13.14
C GLN A 858 -18.30 5.36 12.74
N LYS A 859 -19.36 6.01 13.24
CA LYS A 859 -20.75 5.72 12.85
C LYS A 859 -21.01 6.15 11.39
N LEU A 860 -20.52 7.32 11.00
CA LEU A 860 -20.69 7.85 9.65
C LEU A 860 -19.92 7.06 8.60
N VAL A 861 -18.66 6.72 8.87
CA VAL A 861 -17.81 5.91 7.98
C VAL A 861 -18.37 4.49 7.80
N LEU A 862 -19.20 3.98 8.72
CA LEU A 862 -19.86 2.68 8.58
C LEU A 862 -20.92 2.62 7.47
N ARG A 863 -21.64 3.73 7.22
CA ARG A 863 -22.70 3.83 6.19
C ARG A 863 -22.38 4.87 5.09
N GLY A 864 -21.23 5.54 5.17
CA GLY A 864 -20.71 6.47 4.17
C GLY A 864 -20.38 5.78 2.85
N THR A 865 -21.09 6.12 1.79
CA THR A 865 -20.91 5.50 0.47
C THR A 865 -20.23 6.45 -0.51
N VAL A 866 -20.45 7.76 -0.37
CA VAL A 866 -19.89 8.78 -1.26
C VAL A 866 -19.11 9.80 -0.43
N PHE A 867 -17.83 9.95 -0.73
CA PHE A 867 -16.96 10.98 -0.17
C PHE A 867 -16.50 11.85 -1.33
N ALA A 868 -17.01 13.07 -1.41
CA ALA A 868 -16.82 13.97 -2.55
C ALA A 868 -16.00 15.21 -2.17
N ARG A 869 -15.41 15.90 -3.16
CA ARG A 869 -14.47 17.02 -2.95
C ARG A 869 -13.37 16.70 -1.93
N MET A 870 -12.83 15.48 -1.96
CA MET A 870 -11.77 15.04 -1.05
C MET A 870 -10.40 15.45 -1.59
N ALA A 871 -9.57 16.07 -0.74
CA ALA A 871 -8.15 16.29 -1.05
C ALA A 871 -7.35 14.96 -0.96
N PRO A 872 -6.19 14.84 -1.64
CA PRO A 872 -5.37 13.62 -1.60
C PRO A 872 -5.07 13.09 -0.19
N ASP A 873 -4.68 13.96 0.74
CA ASP A 873 -4.39 13.57 2.13
C ASP A 873 -5.65 13.06 2.86
N GLN A 874 -6.81 13.66 2.56
CA GLN A 874 -8.08 13.23 3.12
C GLN A 874 -8.48 11.84 2.60
N LYS A 875 -8.11 11.48 1.36
CA LYS A 875 -8.30 10.11 0.86
C LYS A 875 -7.51 9.12 1.71
N THR A 876 -6.25 9.43 2.02
CA THR A 876 -5.41 8.61 2.91
C THR A 876 -6.02 8.48 4.31
N GLN A 877 -6.42 9.60 4.92
CA GLN A 877 -7.07 9.62 6.25
C GLN A 877 -8.37 8.81 6.28
N LEU A 878 -9.17 8.83 5.20
CA LEU A 878 -10.38 8.02 5.09
C LEU A 878 -10.05 6.51 5.08
N ILE A 879 -9.01 6.09 4.35
CA ILE A 879 -8.56 4.69 4.36
C ILE A 879 -8.15 4.28 5.78
N GLU A 880 -7.42 5.13 6.51
CA GLU A 880 -7.05 4.87 7.91
C GLU A 880 -8.25 4.82 8.85
N ALA A 881 -9.22 5.73 8.69
CA ALA A 881 -10.46 5.73 9.46
C ALA A 881 -11.22 4.41 9.24
N LEU A 882 -11.35 3.96 7.98
CA LEU A 882 -11.97 2.67 7.64
C LEU A 882 -11.22 1.47 8.26
N GLN A 883 -9.89 1.48 8.22
CA GLN A 883 -9.05 0.48 8.87
C GLN A 883 -9.23 0.49 10.41
N GLY A 884 -9.37 1.66 11.02
CA GLY A 884 -9.61 1.85 12.46
C GLY A 884 -10.96 1.30 12.95
N VAL A 885 -11.90 1.03 12.05
CA VAL A 885 -13.16 0.32 12.34
C VAL A 885 -13.06 -1.19 12.05
N ASP A 886 -11.86 -1.74 11.86
CA ASP A 886 -11.55 -3.14 11.52
C ASP A 886 -12.01 -3.60 10.11
N TYR A 887 -12.11 -2.69 9.13
CA TYR A 887 -12.29 -3.09 7.73
C TYR A 887 -10.96 -3.48 7.07
N TYR A 888 -10.99 -4.53 6.25
CA TYR A 888 -9.92 -4.83 5.29
C TYR A 888 -10.20 -4.06 4.00
N VAL A 889 -9.57 -2.90 3.90
CA VAL A 889 -9.80 -1.91 2.83
C VAL A 889 -8.90 -2.18 1.61
N GLY A 890 -9.51 -2.31 0.44
CA GLY A 890 -8.86 -2.15 -0.86
C GLY A 890 -9.12 -0.76 -1.44
N MET A 891 -8.22 -0.27 -2.30
CA MET A 891 -8.37 1.00 -3.03
C MET A 891 -8.02 0.77 -4.50
N CYS A 892 -8.82 1.32 -5.42
CA CYS A 892 -8.52 1.36 -6.85
C CYS A 892 -8.55 2.81 -7.32
N GLY A 893 -7.48 3.23 -8.00
CA GLY A 893 -7.32 4.57 -8.53
C GLY A 893 -6.34 4.57 -9.71
N ASP A 894 -6.35 5.63 -10.48
CA ASP A 894 -5.56 5.81 -11.69
C ASP A 894 -4.62 7.04 -11.60
N GLY A 895 -4.99 8.06 -10.83
CA GLY A 895 -4.18 9.28 -10.65
C GLY A 895 -3.21 9.23 -9.46
N ALA A 896 -2.17 10.07 -9.44
CA ALA A 896 -1.30 10.18 -8.26
C ALA A 896 -1.98 10.83 -7.05
N ASN A 897 -3.12 11.49 -7.26
CA ASN A 897 -4.00 11.96 -6.20
C ASN A 897 -4.42 10.81 -5.25
N ASP A 898 -4.35 9.56 -5.73
CA ASP A 898 -4.67 8.35 -4.98
C ASP A 898 -3.43 7.63 -4.43
N CYS A 899 -2.21 8.09 -4.74
CA CYS A 899 -0.96 7.43 -4.40
C CYS A 899 -0.84 7.10 -2.91
N GLY A 900 -1.14 8.07 -2.04
CA GLY A 900 -1.16 7.89 -0.58
C GLY A 900 -2.18 6.83 -0.14
N ALA A 901 -3.41 6.94 -0.64
CA ALA A 901 -4.50 6.01 -0.33
C ALA A 901 -4.22 4.58 -0.83
N LEU A 902 -3.70 4.42 -2.05
CA LEU A 902 -3.30 3.14 -2.66
C LEU A 902 -2.22 2.45 -1.86
N LYS A 903 -1.20 3.21 -1.42
CA LYS A 903 -0.10 2.69 -0.60
C LYS A 903 -0.59 2.25 0.77
N ARG A 904 -1.48 3.04 1.40
CA ARG A 904 -2.00 2.80 2.76
C ARG A 904 -3.02 1.67 2.82
N ALA A 905 -3.77 1.43 1.74
CA ALA A 905 -4.72 0.33 1.64
C ALA A 905 -4.05 -1.04 1.78
N HIS A 906 -4.79 -2.02 2.30
CA HIS A 906 -4.31 -3.40 2.41
C HIS A 906 -4.09 -4.02 1.02
N GLY A 907 -4.94 -3.66 0.05
CA GLY A 907 -4.76 -3.98 -1.37
C GLY A 907 -5.05 -2.76 -2.24
N GLY A 908 -4.00 -1.98 -2.56
CA GLY A 908 -4.08 -0.87 -3.51
C GLY A 908 -3.79 -1.32 -4.93
N ILE A 909 -4.67 -0.99 -5.87
CA ILE A 909 -4.54 -1.28 -7.30
C ILE A 909 -4.45 0.02 -8.10
N SER A 910 -3.34 0.22 -8.80
CA SER A 910 -3.23 1.27 -9.82
C SER A 910 -3.69 0.76 -11.19
N LEU A 911 -4.51 1.55 -11.89
CA LEU A 911 -4.95 1.27 -13.28
C LEU A 911 -4.06 1.90 -14.35
N SER A 912 -3.08 2.70 -13.95
CA SER A 912 -2.17 3.42 -14.85
C SER A 912 -0.81 2.73 -14.94
N GLU A 913 -0.21 2.74 -16.15
CA GLU A 913 1.18 2.29 -16.36
C GLU A 913 2.22 3.32 -15.84
N LEU A 914 1.80 4.54 -15.49
CA LEU A 914 2.64 5.62 -14.94
C LEU A 914 3.01 5.37 -13.47
N GLU A 915 3.84 6.22 -12.84
CA GLU A 915 4.44 5.94 -11.51
C GLU A 915 3.47 5.83 -10.33
N ALA A 916 2.17 6.13 -10.47
CA ALA A 916 1.17 5.69 -9.49
C ALA A 916 1.26 4.17 -9.23
N SER A 917 1.70 3.41 -10.24
CA SER A 917 2.09 2.00 -10.17
C SER A 917 3.24 1.71 -9.19
N VAL A 918 4.20 2.63 -9.05
CA VAL A 918 5.43 2.49 -8.26
C VAL A 918 5.11 2.51 -6.76
N ALA A 919 4.10 3.29 -6.35
CA ALA A 919 3.63 3.33 -4.97
C ALA A 919 2.58 2.25 -4.64
N SER A 920 1.81 1.80 -5.63
CA SER A 920 0.77 0.80 -5.43
C SER A 920 1.34 -0.63 -5.31
N PRO A 921 0.83 -1.49 -4.41
CA PRO A 921 1.28 -2.88 -4.34
C PRO A 921 0.94 -3.71 -5.58
N PHE A 922 -0.14 -3.35 -6.28
CA PHE A 922 -0.65 -4.01 -7.47
C PHE A 922 -0.87 -3.02 -8.60
N THR A 923 -0.42 -3.37 -9.80
CA THR A 923 -0.61 -2.55 -11.00
C THR A 923 -1.33 -3.36 -12.05
N SER A 924 -2.46 -2.86 -12.53
CA SER A 924 -3.23 -3.45 -13.62
C SER A 924 -2.80 -2.83 -14.95
N ARG A 925 -2.54 -3.67 -15.95
CA ARG A 925 -2.30 -3.21 -17.33
C ARG A 925 -3.58 -2.80 -18.04
N THR A 926 -4.71 -3.36 -17.64
CA THR A 926 -6.02 -3.04 -18.21
C THR A 926 -6.62 -1.86 -17.44
N PRO A 927 -6.98 -0.75 -18.11
CA PRO A 927 -7.50 0.46 -17.47
C PRO A 927 -9.00 0.31 -17.13
N ASN A 928 -9.37 -0.77 -16.44
CA ASN A 928 -10.73 -1.04 -15.99
C ASN A 928 -10.72 -1.72 -14.60
N ILE A 929 -11.86 -1.68 -13.91
CA ILE A 929 -11.96 -2.24 -12.55
C ILE A 929 -12.07 -3.79 -12.51
N SER A 930 -11.91 -4.49 -13.64
CA SER A 930 -12.04 -5.96 -13.72
C SER A 930 -10.94 -6.69 -12.96
N CYS A 931 -9.83 -6.01 -12.72
CA CYS A 931 -8.73 -6.48 -11.90
C CYS A 931 -9.14 -6.69 -10.43
N VAL A 932 -10.12 -5.95 -9.91
CA VAL A 932 -10.55 -6.02 -8.51
C VAL A 932 -11.11 -7.40 -8.14
N PRO A 933 -12.17 -7.92 -8.79
CA PRO A 933 -12.68 -9.26 -8.48
C PRO A 933 -11.65 -10.35 -8.76
N ASN A 934 -10.81 -10.20 -9.80
CA ASN A 934 -9.71 -11.14 -10.10
C ASN A 934 -8.70 -11.22 -8.93
N LEU A 935 -8.28 -10.07 -8.40
CA LEU A 935 -7.35 -9.99 -7.27
C LEU A 935 -7.95 -10.63 -6.02
N ILE A 936 -9.22 -10.35 -5.71
CA ILE A 936 -9.88 -10.90 -4.51
C ILE A 936 -10.07 -12.42 -4.66
N ARG A 937 -10.43 -12.92 -5.85
CA ARG A 937 -10.55 -14.36 -6.13
C ARG A 937 -9.22 -15.08 -5.92
N GLU A 938 -8.13 -14.57 -6.49
CA GLU A 938 -6.80 -15.14 -6.31
C GLU A 938 -6.29 -14.99 -4.87
N GLY A 939 -6.54 -13.87 -4.20
CA GLY A 939 -6.18 -13.68 -2.79
C GLY A 939 -6.90 -14.66 -1.86
N ARG A 940 -8.19 -14.93 -2.09
CA ARG A 940 -8.95 -15.95 -1.34
C ARG A 940 -8.43 -17.35 -1.60
N ALA A 941 -8.10 -17.67 -2.85
CA ALA A 941 -7.53 -18.97 -3.22
C ALA A 941 -6.13 -19.17 -2.60
N ALA A 942 -5.26 -18.15 -2.67
CA ALA A 942 -3.92 -18.16 -2.10
C ALA A 942 -3.97 -18.36 -0.58
N LEU A 943 -4.84 -17.61 0.12
CA LEU A 943 -4.98 -17.71 1.57
C LEU A 943 -5.46 -19.10 2.02
N ILE A 944 -6.47 -19.67 1.34
CA ILE A 944 -6.93 -21.04 1.61
C ILE A 944 -5.84 -22.06 1.29
N THR A 945 -5.09 -21.88 0.21
CA THR A 945 -3.95 -22.75 -0.11
C THR A 945 -2.88 -22.69 0.98
N SER A 946 -2.53 -21.51 1.49
CA SER A 946 -1.61 -21.38 2.63
C SER A 946 -2.12 -22.11 3.87
N PHE A 947 -3.43 -22.03 4.19
CA PHE A 947 -4.01 -22.80 5.29
C PHE A 947 -3.99 -24.31 5.07
N CYS A 948 -4.30 -24.77 3.86
CA CYS A 948 -4.29 -26.18 3.50
C CYS A 948 -2.89 -26.77 3.58
N VAL A 949 -1.90 -26.06 3.02
CA VAL A 949 -0.49 -26.43 3.11
C VAL A 949 -0.06 -26.46 4.57
N PHE A 950 -0.40 -25.45 5.36
CA PHE A 950 -0.07 -25.43 6.78
C PHE A 950 -0.67 -26.61 7.56
N LYS A 951 -1.96 -26.90 7.36
CA LYS A 951 -2.62 -28.06 8.00
C LYS A 951 -1.94 -29.38 7.64
N PHE A 952 -1.63 -29.55 6.36
CA PHE A 952 -0.92 -30.71 5.86
C PHE A 952 0.47 -30.82 6.51
N MET A 953 1.22 -29.71 6.53
CA MET A 953 2.55 -29.62 7.13
C MET A 953 2.55 -29.94 8.63
N ALA A 954 1.57 -29.42 9.37
CA ALA A 954 1.43 -29.71 10.79
C ALA A 954 1.06 -31.18 11.06
N LEU A 955 0.14 -31.73 10.27
CA LEU A 955 -0.39 -33.06 10.52
C LEU A 955 0.62 -34.15 10.14
N TYR A 956 1.39 -34.00 9.07
CA TYR A 956 2.40 -35.01 8.73
C TYR A 956 3.49 -35.09 9.82
N SER A 957 3.96 -33.96 10.35
CA SER A 957 4.96 -33.98 11.43
C SER A 957 4.43 -34.65 12.68
N ILE A 958 3.14 -34.49 13.00
CA ILE A 958 2.54 -35.19 14.12
C ILE A 958 2.40 -36.69 13.84
N ILE A 959 2.00 -37.08 12.62
CA ILE A 959 1.92 -38.49 12.21
C ILE A 959 3.30 -39.16 12.29
N GLN A 960 4.35 -38.46 11.84
CA GLN A 960 5.74 -38.92 11.91
C GLN A 960 6.22 -39.01 13.37
N TYR A 961 5.98 -37.97 14.17
CA TYR A 961 6.25 -37.95 15.61
C TYR A 961 5.58 -39.11 16.35
N ILE A 962 4.31 -39.41 16.07
CA ILE A 962 3.60 -40.54 16.68
C ILE A 962 4.25 -41.86 16.27
N SER A 963 4.58 -42.02 14.99
CA SER A 963 5.22 -43.25 14.47
C SER A 963 6.53 -43.53 15.19
N VAL A 964 7.40 -42.51 15.29
CA VAL A 964 8.70 -42.61 15.99
C VAL A 964 8.51 -42.81 17.50
N THR A 965 7.57 -42.11 18.14
CA THR A 965 7.29 -42.31 19.57
C THR A 965 6.83 -43.73 19.89
N LEU A 966 6.05 -44.36 18.99
CA LEU A 966 5.64 -45.76 19.12
C LEU A 966 6.82 -46.71 18.91
N LEU A 967 7.70 -46.46 17.94
CA LEU A 967 8.89 -47.28 17.71
C LEU A 967 9.91 -47.16 18.86
N TYR A 968 10.07 -45.98 19.46
CA TYR A 968 10.89 -45.84 20.66
C TYR A 968 10.38 -46.63 21.86
N SER A 969 9.09 -47.02 21.89
CA SER A 969 8.57 -47.93 22.93
C SER A 969 9.26 -49.30 22.93
N ILE A 970 9.82 -49.70 21.78
CA ILE A 970 10.58 -50.95 21.59
C ILE A 970 12.07 -50.68 21.27
N LEU A 971 12.57 -49.48 21.56
CA LEU A 971 13.96 -49.05 21.27
C LEU A 971 14.33 -49.21 19.79
N SER A 972 13.43 -48.81 18.89
CA SER A 972 13.62 -48.82 17.43
C SER A 972 13.30 -47.45 16.84
N ASN A 973 13.77 -47.16 15.62
CA ASN A 973 13.43 -45.96 14.85
C ASN A 973 13.13 -46.28 13.37
N LEU A 974 12.65 -45.29 12.62
CA LEU A 974 12.56 -45.35 11.16
C LEU A 974 13.97 -45.26 10.54
N GLY A 975 14.19 -45.95 9.42
CA GLY A 975 15.49 -45.92 8.72
C GLY A 975 15.73 -44.62 7.92
N ASP A 976 17.00 -44.32 7.60
CA ASP A 976 17.42 -43.14 6.81
C ASP A 976 16.63 -42.99 5.51
N LEU A 977 16.54 -44.08 4.75
CA LEU A 977 15.90 -44.10 3.43
C LEU A 977 14.38 -44.07 3.54
N GLN A 978 13.80 -44.55 4.65
CA GLN A 978 12.39 -44.38 4.96
C GLN A 978 12.05 -42.91 5.22
N PHE A 979 12.86 -42.22 6.04
CA PHE A 979 12.72 -40.77 6.26
C PHE A 979 12.86 -39.97 4.96
N LEU A 980 13.88 -40.29 4.16
CA LEU A 980 14.11 -39.65 2.86
C LEU A 980 12.93 -39.84 1.90
N PHE A 981 12.41 -41.07 1.83
CA PHE A 981 11.27 -41.41 0.99
C PHE A 981 10.00 -40.65 1.42
N ILE A 982 9.73 -40.58 2.73
CA ILE A 982 8.59 -39.81 3.26
C ILE A 982 8.74 -38.34 2.89
N ASP A 983 9.84 -37.70 3.27
CA ASP A 983 9.96 -36.24 3.17
C ASP A 983 10.15 -35.74 1.72
N ILE A 984 10.91 -36.45 0.90
CA ILE A 984 11.20 -36.04 -0.49
C ILE A 984 10.20 -36.64 -1.47
N ALA A 985 10.01 -37.96 -1.47
CA ALA A 985 9.19 -38.60 -2.50
C ALA A 985 7.69 -38.34 -2.29
N ILE A 986 7.22 -38.34 -1.03
CA ILE A 986 5.81 -38.10 -0.71
C ILE A 986 5.56 -36.61 -0.42
N ILE A 987 6.11 -36.08 0.68
CA ILE A 987 5.70 -34.77 1.22
C ILE A 987 6.06 -33.63 0.26
N LEU A 988 7.31 -33.55 -0.22
CA LEU A 988 7.76 -32.48 -1.11
C LEU A 988 6.91 -32.37 -2.38
N ILE A 989 6.71 -33.51 -3.08
CA ILE A 989 5.93 -33.55 -4.33
C ILE A 989 4.48 -33.11 -4.07
N ILE A 990 3.87 -33.62 -3.01
CA ILE A 990 2.47 -33.34 -2.67
C ILE A 990 2.27 -31.86 -2.29
N VAL A 991 3.15 -31.28 -1.47
CA VAL A 991 3.05 -29.87 -1.04
C VAL A 991 3.09 -28.91 -2.23
N PHE A 992 4.04 -29.10 -3.14
CA PHE A 992 4.18 -28.23 -4.30
C PHE A 992 3.04 -28.41 -5.29
N THR A 993 2.61 -29.66 -5.54
CA THR A 993 1.50 -29.92 -6.47
C THR A 993 0.15 -29.46 -5.91
N MET A 994 -0.12 -29.65 -4.61
CA MET A 994 -1.34 -29.17 -3.93
C MET A 994 -1.47 -27.63 -4.01
N SER A 995 -0.34 -26.92 -4.00
CA SER A 995 -0.29 -25.45 -4.06
C SER A 995 -0.67 -24.86 -5.42
N LEU A 996 -0.75 -25.68 -6.48
CA LEU A 996 -1.07 -25.25 -7.85
C LEU A 996 -2.57 -25.08 -8.13
N ASN A 997 -3.45 -25.35 -7.15
CA ASN A 997 -4.89 -25.23 -7.33
C ASN A 997 -5.30 -23.79 -7.74
N PRO A 998 -6.01 -23.61 -8.88
CA PRO A 998 -6.47 -22.30 -9.34
C PRO A 998 -7.68 -21.79 -8.55
N ALA A 999 -7.93 -20.48 -8.61
CA ALA A 999 -9.08 -19.84 -7.97
C ALA A 999 -10.42 -20.26 -8.59
N TRP A 1000 -11.47 -20.22 -7.76
CA TRP A 1000 -12.86 -20.37 -8.24
C TRP A 1000 -13.26 -19.16 -9.10
N LYS A 1001 -14.06 -19.40 -10.15
CA LYS A 1001 -14.42 -18.37 -11.14
C LYS A 1001 -15.33 -17.30 -10.56
N ASP A 1002 -16.25 -17.69 -9.67
CA ASP A 1002 -17.23 -16.77 -9.10
C ASP A 1002 -16.78 -16.25 -7.74
N LEU A 1003 -17.14 -15.00 -7.42
CA LEU A 1003 -16.82 -14.42 -6.13
C LEU A 1003 -17.91 -14.76 -5.11
N VAL A 1004 -17.59 -15.65 -4.17
CA VAL A 1004 -18.56 -16.15 -3.17
C VAL A 1004 -18.72 -15.16 -2.01
N PRO A 1005 -19.91 -14.96 -1.41
CA PRO A 1005 -20.07 -14.03 -0.27
C PRO A 1005 -19.28 -14.43 1.00
N ARG A 1006 -18.98 -15.71 1.15
CA ARG A 1006 -18.24 -16.25 2.29
C ARG A 1006 -16.79 -15.80 2.22
N ARG A 1007 -16.22 -15.37 3.34
CA ARG A 1007 -14.78 -15.06 3.47
C ARG A 1007 -14.00 -16.25 4.03
N PRO A 1008 -12.72 -16.43 3.66
CA PRO A 1008 -11.83 -17.35 4.34
C PRO A 1008 -11.64 -16.96 5.82
N PRO A 1009 -11.26 -17.89 6.71
CA PRO A 1009 -10.85 -17.56 8.08
C PRO A 1009 -9.68 -16.55 8.08
N SER A 1010 -9.63 -15.65 9.06
CA SER A 1010 -8.59 -14.60 9.14
C SER A 1010 -7.30 -15.04 9.87
N GLY A 1011 -7.31 -16.19 10.54
CA GLY A 1011 -6.18 -16.70 11.31
C GLY A 1011 -6.15 -18.23 11.35
N LEU A 1012 -4.96 -18.78 11.60
CA LEU A 1012 -4.72 -20.24 11.67
C LEU A 1012 -5.36 -20.85 12.90
N ILE A 1013 -5.36 -20.12 14.02
CA ILE A 1013 -5.93 -20.57 15.31
C ILE A 1013 -7.44 -20.28 15.35
N SER A 1014 -8.11 -20.46 14.21
CA SER A 1014 -9.57 -20.44 14.19
C SER A 1014 -10.09 -21.80 14.64
N GLY A 1015 -11.10 -21.79 15.52
CA GLY A 1015 -11.68 -23.01 16.11
C GLY A 1015 -11.98 -24.14 15.11
N PRO A 1016 -12.58 -23.86 13.94
CA PRO A 1016 -12.84 -24.91 12.95
C PRO A 1016 -11.57 -25.54 12.36
N LEU A 1017 -10.53 -24.74 12.12
CA LEU A 1017 -9.27 -25.25 11.58
C LEU A 1017 -8.54 -26.10 12.62
N LEU A 1018 -8.50 -25.65 13.88
CA LEU A 1018 -7.88 -26.40 14.97
C LEU A 1018 -8.63 -27.71 15.28
N PHE A 1019 -9.97 -27.68 15.29
CA PHE A 1019 -10.78 -28.88 15.48
C PHE A 1019 -10.60 -29.88 14.34
N SER A 1020 -10.51 -29.40 13.10
CA SER A 1020 -10.19 -30.22 11.92
C SER A 1020 -8.83 -30.91 12.06
N VAL A 1021 -7.78 -30.18 12.43
CA VAL A 1021 -6.45 -30.77 12.65
C VAL A 1021 -6.48 -31.76 13.82
N LEU A 1022 -7.06 -31.40 14.97
CA LEU A 1022 -7.09 -32.24 16.16
C LEU A 1022 -7.85 -33.56 15.94
N THR A 1023 -9.01 -33.52 15.28
CA THR A 1023 -9.78 -34.74 14.98
C THR A 1023 -9.01 -35.68 14.07
N GLN A 1024 -8.32 -35.16 13.05
CA GLN A 1024 -7.47 -35.97 12.17
C GLN A 1024 -6.24 -36.53 12.89
N ILE A 1025 -5.62 -35.78 13.82
CA ILE A 1025 -4.54 -36.29 14.68
C ILE A 1025 -5.02 -37.52 15.45
N LEU A 1026 -6.18 -37.42 16.11
CA LEU A 1026 -6.73 -38.51 16.92
C LEU A 1026 -7.07 -39.75 16.09
N ILE A 1027 -7.59 -39.57 14.86
CA ILE A 1027 -7.87 -40.67 13.93
C ILE A 1027 -6.56 -41.37 13.55
N CYS A 1028 -5.55 -40.61 13.11
CA CYS A 1028 -4.27 -41.18 12.69
C CYS A 1028 -3.57 -41.91 13.85
N LEU A 1029 -3.55 -41.30 15.05
CA LEU A 1029 -3.03 -41.90 16.28
C LEU A 1029 -3.72 -43.24 16.58
N GLY A 1030 -5.05 -43.28 16.53
CA GLY A 1030 -5.83 -44.49 16.80
C GLY A 1030 -5.46 -45.64 15.86
N PHE A 1031 -5.38 -45.38 14.56
CA PHE A 1031 -5.01 -46.42 13.57
C PHE A 1031 -3.56 -46.87 13.68
N GLN A 1032 -2.62 -45.98 14.02
CA GLN A 1032 -1.22 -46.36 14.27
C GLN A 1032 -1.07 -47.24 15.52
N ILE A 1033 -1.71 -46.87 16.64
CA ILE A 1033 -1.70 -47.68 17.86
C ILE A 1033 -2.33 -49.06 17.61
N ILE A 1034 -3.48 -49.10 16.90
CA ILE A 1034 -4.13 -50.38 16.55
C ILE A 1034 -3.18 -51.25 15.73
N THR A 1035 -2.50 -50.69 14.73
CA THR A 1035 -1.56 -51.43 13.89
C THR A 1035 -0.38 -51.97 14.71
N PHE A 1036 0.23 -51.11 15.53
CA PHE A 1036 1.37 -51.44 16.40
C PHE A 1036 1.06 -52.56 17.39
N VAL A 1037 -0.11 -52.54 18.03
CA VAL A 1037 -0.51 -53.59 18.98
C VAL A 1037 -1.00 -54.86 18.26
N TRP A 1038 -1.58 -54.73 17.06
CA TRP A 1038 -2.18 -55.87 16.37
C TRP A 1038 -1.16 -56.74 15.64
N VAL A 1039 -0.04 -56.16 15.17
CA VAL A 1039 1.07 -56.96 14.62
C VAL A 1039 1.66 -57.89 15.68
N GLN A 1040 1.84 -57.40 16.91
CA GLN A 1040 2.34 -58.17 18.06
C GLN A 1040 1.43 -59.32 18.48
N LYS A 1041 0.14 -59.28 18.09
CA LYS A 1041 -0.86 -60.32 18.40
C LYS A 1041 -1.03 -61.35 17.28
N GLN A 1042 -0.31 -61.24 16.17
CA GLN A 1042 -0.42 -62.24 15.10
C GLN A 1042 0.24 -63.56 15.49
N ALA A 1043 -0.31 -64.68 15.01
CA ALA A 1043 0.20 -66.01 15.34
C ALA A 1043 1.62 -66.29 14.82
N TRP A 1044 2.06 -65.56 13.80
CA TRP A 1044 3.40 -65.65 13.20
C TRP A 1044 4.40 -64.66 13.82
N TYR A 1045 3.96 -63.78 14.71
CA TYR A 1045 4.81 -62.73 15.27
C TYR A 1045 5.87 -63.31 16.22
N THR A 1046 7.13 -62.99 15.95
CA THR A 1046 8.29 -63.25 16.81
C THR A 1046 9.17 -62.00 16.84
N VAL A 1047 10.00 -61.86 17.86
CA VAL A 1047 11.04 -60.80 17.86
C VAL A 1047 11.94 -61.04 16.65
N TRP A 1048 12.13 -60.02 15.82
CA TRP A 1048 12.89 -60.13 14.59
C TRP A 1048 14.37 -60.35 14.89
N THR A 1049 15.00 -61.24 14.11
CA THR A 1049 16.45 -61.42 14.04
C THR A 1049 16.86 -61.55 12.57
N PRO A 1050 18.12 -61.31 12.20
CA PRO A 1050 18.57 -61.42 10.79
C PRO A 1050 18.32 -62.80 10.15
N PHE A 1051 18.10 -63.83 10.96
CA PHE A 1051 17.86 -65.22 10.52
C PHE A 1051 16.36 -65.60 10.47
N THR A 1052 15.44 -64.72 10.91
CA THR A 1052 13.99 -64.99 10.85
C THR A 1052 13.39 -64.54 9.53
N ASP A 1053 13.16 -65.47 8.60
CA ASP A 1053 12.36 -65.26 7.39
C ASP A 1053 10.96 -65.90 7.56
N VAL A 1054 9.94 -65.06 7.70
CA VAL A 1054 8.54 -65.48 7.90
C VAL A 1054 7.82 -65.72 6.57
N CYS A 1055 8.44 -65.36 5.43
CA CYS A 1055 7.83 -65.45 4.11
C CYS A 1055 8.15 -66.77 3.38
N ASN A 1056 9.33 -67.36 3.61
CA ASN A 1056 9.65 -68.70 3.11
C ASN A 1056 9.34 -69.78 4.13
N HIS A 1057 8.15 -70.37 4.05
CA HIS A 1057 7.76 -71.53 4.87
C HIS A 1057 8.56 -72.83 4.60
N SER A 1058 9.54 -72.83 3.69
CA SER A 1058 10.11 -74.07 3.12
C SER A 1058 11.54 -74.44 3.52
N THR A 1059 12.18 -73.81 4.51
CA THR A 1059 13.45 -74.34 5.05
C THR A 1059 13.67 -73.94 6.51
N GLN A 1060 13.10 -74.70 7.43
CA GLN A 1060 13.74 -74.90 8.74
C GLN A 1060 15.00 -75.76 8.53
N LEU A 1061 16.09 -75.14 8.07
CA LEU A 1061 17.41 -75.74 8.18
C LEU A 1061 18.06 -75.21 9.45
N ASN A 1062 18.38 -76.13 10.36
CA ASN A 1062 19.22 -75.88 11.53
C ASN A 1062 20.53 -75.23 11.07
N VAL A 1063 20.72 -73.94 11.38
CA VAL A 1063 22.02 -73.28 11.25
C VAL A 1063 22.49 -72.91 12.65
N SER A 1064 23.16 -73.88 13.27
CA SER A 1064 24.15 -73.62 14.30
C SER A 1064 25.38 -72.97 13.65
N GLU A 1065 25.84 -71.86 14.25
CA GLU A 1065 27.17 -71.26 14.10
C GLU A 1065 27.52 -70.58 12.76
N LEU A 1066 27.16 -69.30 12.63
CA LEU A 1066 28.01 -68.32 11.95
C LEU A 1066 27.93 -66.98 12.69
N ASN A 1067 29.00 -66.64 13.40
CA ASN A 1067 28.99 -65.65 14.49
C ASN A 1067 29.48 -64.26 14.08
N ASN A 1068 29.34 -63.83 12.81
CA ASN A 1068 29.82 -62.52 12.35
C ASN A 1068 28.94 -61.93 11.23
N THR A 1069 27.70 -61.57 11.55
CA THR A 1069 26.95 -60.58 10.79
C THR A 1069 26.64 -59.42 11.71
N GLU A 1070 26.92 -58.20 11.25
CA GLU A 1070 26.70 -56.94 11.96
C GLU A 1070 25.32 -56.97 12.61
N LEU A 1071 25.29 -56.95 13.95
CA LEU A 1071 24.04 -56.78 14.69
C LEU A 1071 23.54 -55.38 14.34
N ASP A 1072 22.29 -55.27 13.88
CA ASP A 1072 21.58 -54.00 13.76
C ASP A 1072 21.52 -53.38 15.17
N GLU A 1073 22.48 -52.50 15.49
CA GLU A 1073 22.62 -51.87 16.81
C GLU A 1073 21.40 -51.01 17.18
N HIS A 1074 20.53 -50.68 16.21
CA HIS A 1074 19.38 -49.78 16.38
C HIS A 1074 18.03 -50.47 16.15
N ASN A 1075 18.01 -51.79 15.89
CA ASN A 1075 16.79 -52.59 15.71
C ASN A 1075 15.81 -51.93 14.71
N ILE A 1076 16.32 -51.41 13.59
CA ILE A 1076 15.55 -50.70 12.56
C ILE A 1076 14.72 -51.70 11.75
N GLN A 1077 15.29 -52.87 11.44
CA GLN A 1077 14.60 -53.93 10.72
C GLN A 1077 13.68 -54.71 11.66
N ASN A 1078 12.40 -54.35 11.71
CA ASN A 1078 11.41 -55.12 12.47
C ASN A 1078 10.00 -55.08 11.85
N PHE A 1079 9.12 -55.96 12.34
CA PHE A 1079 7.76 -56.13 11.82
C PHE A 1079 6.86 -54.93 12.17
N GLU A 1080 7.08 -54.29 13.33
CA GLU A 1080 6.38 -53.08 13.77
C GLU A 1080 6.67 -51.89 12.87
N ASN A 1081 7.95 -51.62 12.59
CA ASN A 1081 8.45 -50.56 11.74
C ASN A 1081 7.90 -50.73 10.33
N THR A 1082 8.03 -51.92 9.76
CA THR A 1082 7.46 -52.24 8.44
C THR A 1082 5.95 -51.96 8.40
N SER A 1083 5.20 -52.40 9.42
CA SER A 1083 3.75 -52.21 9.47
C SER A 1083 3.36 -50.73 9.65
N LEU A 1084 4.09 -50.00 10.50
CA LEU A 1084 3.87 -48.58 10.75
C LEU A 1084 4.26 -47.73 9.54
N PHE A 1085 5.36 -48.04 8.86
CA PHE A 1085 5.83 -47.35 7.65
C PHE A 1085 4.77 -47.37 6.54
N TYR A 1086 4.14 -48.52 6.28
CA TYR A 1086 3.05 -48.59 5.30
C TYR A 1086 1.84 -47.75 5.75
N VAL A 1087 1.38 -47.92 6.99
CA VAL A 1087 0.20 -47.18 7.48
C VAL A 1087 0.43 -45.67 7.49
N SER A 1088 1.60 -45.20 7.95
CA SER A 1088 1.95 -43.79 7.96
C SER A 1088 2.09 -43.22 6.54
N SER A 1089 2.75 -43.94 5.62
CA SER A 1089 2.90 -43.56 4.21
C SER A 1089 1.56 -43.32 3.52
N PHE A 1090 0.58 -44.22 3.71
CA PHE A 1090 -0.76 -44.01 3.19
C PHE A 1090 -1.54 -42.92 3.94
N GLN A 1091 -1.32 -42.75 5.26
CA GLN A 1091 -1.93 -41.66 6.03
C GLN A 1091 -1.54 -40.28 5.48
N TYR A 1092 -0.28 -40.07 5.10
CA TYR A 1092 0.15 -38.82 4.48
C TYR A 1092 -0.66 -38.51 3.21
N LEU A 1093 -0.86 -39.49 2.33
CA LEU A 1093 -1.64 -39.31 1.11
C LEU A 1093 -3.13 -39.09 1.38
N ILE A 1094 -3.72 -39.81 2.35
CA ILE A 1094 -5.12 -39.64 2.77
C ILE A 1094 -5.33 -38.19 3.24
N VAL A 1095 -4.47 -37.70 4.13
CA VAL A 1095 -4.54 -36.35 4.67
C VAL A 1095 -4.40 -35.30 3.58
N ALA A 1096 -3.50 -35.51 2.61
CA ALA A 1096 -3.34 -34.61 1.47
C ALA A 1096 -4.64 -34.45 0.68
N VAL A 1097 -5.33 -35.56 0.39
CA VAL A 1097 -6.62 -35.55 -0.32
C VAL A 1097 -7.71 -34.87 0.52
N VAL A 1098 -7.78 -35.19 1.81
CA VAL A 1098 -8.79 -34.68 2.75
C VAL A 1098 -8.70 -33.15 2.91
N PHE A 1099 -7.48 -32.59 2.95
CA PHE A 1099 -7.28 -31.14 3.06
C PHE A 1099 -7.28 -30.40 1.71
N SER A 1100 -7.22 -31.08 0.57
CA SER A 1100 -7.26 -30.48 -0.77
C SER A 1100 -8.68 -30.11 -1.24
N LYS A 1101 -9.57 -29.71 -0.30
CA LYS A 1101 -10.93 -29.26 -0.63
C LYS A 1101 -10.92 -28.05 -1.57
N GLY A 1102 -11.70 -28.10 -2.64
CA GLY A 1102 -11.78 -27.06 -3.66
C GLY A 1102 -12.78 -25.95 -3.32
N LYS A 1103 -14.07 -26.22 -3.56
CA LYS A 1103 -15.17 -25.25 -3.36
C LYS A 1103 -15.23 -24.79 -1.90
N PRO A 1104 -15.51 -23.51 -1.60
CA PRO A 1104 -15.99 -22.46 -2.51
C PRO A 1104 -14.91 -21.52 -3.07
N PHE A 1105 -13.64 -21.65 -2.68
CA PHE A 1105 -12.60 -20.65 -3.01
C PHE A 1105 -11.63 -21.10 -4.10
N ARG A 1106 -11.41 -22.42 -4.22
CA ARG A 1106 -10.51 -23.03 -5.19
C ARG A 1106 -11.31 -23.91 -6.14
N GLN A 1107 -10.72 -24.21 -7.28
CA GLN A 1107 -11.27 -25.26 -8.13
C GLN A 1107 -11.14 -26.64 -7.44
N PRO A 1108 -12.02 -27.59 -7.78
CA PRO A 1108 -11.91 -28.97 -7.31
C PRO A 1108 -10.51 -29.54 -7.60
N SER A 1109 -9.99 -30.34 -6.65
CA SER A 1109 -8.66 -30.96 -6.74
C SER A 1109 -8.45 -31.76 -8.02
N TYR A 1110 -9.50 -32.38 -8.58
CA TYR A 1110 -9.40 -33.14 -9.83
C TYR A 1110 -9.03 -32.30 -11.07
N LYS A 1111 -9.24 -30.97 -11.03
CA LYS A 1111 -8.81 -30.07 -12.12
C LYS A 1111 -7.31 -29.77 -12.07
N ASN A 1112 -6.68 -29.95 -10.91
CA ASN A 1112 -5.23 -29.86 -10.78
C ASN A 1112 -4.61 -31.19 -11.17
N TRP A 1113 -4.45 -31.38 -12.48
CA TRP A 1113 -3.90 -32.62 -13.02
C TRP A 1113 -2.51 -32.98 -12.46
N PRO A 1114 -1.57 -32.04 -12.23
CA PRO A 1114 -0.31 -32.35 -11.55
C PRO A 1114 -0.47 -32.99 -10.17
N PHE A 1115 -1.41 -32.49 -9.35
CA PHE A 1115 -1.68 -33.05 -8.01
C PHE A 1115 -2.36 -34.42 -8.07
N VAL A 1116 -3.29 -34.61 -9.02
CA VAL A 1116 -3.94 -35.91 -9.21
C VAL A 1116 -2.93 -36.95 -9.68
N LEU A 1117 -2.11 -36.61 -10.67
CA LEU A 1117 -1.10 -37.49 -11.24
C LEU A 1117 -0.07 -37.91 -10.19
N SER A 1118 0.43 -36.96 -9.38
CA SER A 1118 1.38 -37.27 -8.32
C SER A 1118 0.75 -38.16 -7.23
N THR A 1119 -0.45 -37.82 -6.78
CA THR A 1119 -1.15 -38.58 -5.73
C THR A 1119 -1.48 -40.00 -6.19
N VAL A 1120 -2.05 -40.16 -7.38
CA VAL A 1120 -2.38 -41.47 -7.95
C VAL A 1120 -1.12 -42.29 -8.22
N GLY A 1121 -0.06 -41.67 -8.77
CA GLY A 1121 1.22 -42.33 -8.98
C GLY A 1121 1.84 -42.86 -7.69
N LEU A 1122 1.84 -42.05 -6.62
CA LEU A 1122 2.33 -42.46 -5.30
C LEU A 1122 1.47 -43.57 -4.66
N TYR A 1123 0.13 -43.50 -4.79
CA TYR A 1123 -0.75 -44.57 -4.32
C TYR A 1123 -0.47 -45.89 -5.04
N ILE A 1124 -0.34 -45.86 -6.37
CA ILE A 1124 -0.03 -47.05 -7.17
C ILE A 1124 1.32 -47.63 -6.77
N PHE A 1125 2.34 -46.78 -6.60
CA PHE A 1125 3.68 -47.21 -6.19
C PHE A 1125 3.69 -47.86 -4.80
N LEU A 1126 3.04 -47.24 -3.80
CA LEU A 1126 2.94 -47.80 -2.46
C LEU A 1126 2.14 -49.12 -2.42
N LEU A 1127 1.05 -49.21 -3.20
CA LEU A 1127 0.29 -50.47 -3.33
C LEU A 1127 1.09 -51.56 -4.03
N PHE A 1128 1.90 -51.19 -5.02
CA PHE A 1128 2.80 -52.10 -5.71
C PHE A 1128 3.82 -52.70 -4.73
N ILE A 1129 4.52 -51.87 -3.95
CA ILE A 1129 5.50 -52.35 -2.95
C ILE A 1129 4.80 -53.19 -1.86
N LEU A 1130 3.61 -52.79 -1.41
CA LEU A 1130 2.86 -53.54 -0.38
C LEU A 1130 2.52 -54.97 -0.83
N PHE A 1131 2.00 -55.16 -2.05
CA PHE A 1131 1.54 -56.47 -2.53
C PHE A 1131 2.61 -57.28 -3.26
N HIS A 1132 3.57 -56.61 -3.90
CA HIS A 1132 4.65 -57.24 -4.64
C HIS A 1132 6.00 -56.81 -4.01
N PRO A 1133 6.52 -57.57 -3.04
CA PRO A 1133 7.83 -57.29 -2.46
C PRO A 1133 8.88 -57.45 -3.56
N VAL A 1134 9.81 -56.50 -3.65
CA VAL A 1134 10.94 -56.55 -4.58
C VAL A 1134 12.17 -56.46 -3.72
N GLU A 1135 13.01 -57.52 -3.74
CA GLU A 1135 14.17 -57.65 -2.85
C GLU A 1135 15.05 -56.40 -2.83
N SER A 1136 15.36 -55.82 -3.99
CA SER A 1136 16.17 -54.59 -4.06
C SER A 1136 15.51 -53.37 -3.40
N ILE A 1137 14.18 -53.24 -3.46
CA ILE A 1137 13.46 -52.12 -2.84
C ILE A 1137 13.34 -52.35 -1.34
N ASP A 1138 13.04 -53.58 -0.93
CA ASP A 1138 12.87 -53.96 0.48
C ASP A 1138 14.20 -53.84 1.23
N GLU A 1139 15.32 -54.26 0.63
CA GLU A 1139 16.67 -54.03 1.18
C GLU A 1139 16.99 -52.54 1.30
N THR A 1140 16.65 -51.74 0.28
CA THR A 1140 16.92 -50.29 0.27
C THR A 1140 16.07 -49.53 1.30
N LEU A 1141 14.82 -49.94 1.51
CA LEU A 1141 13.90 -49.31 2.48
C LEU A 1141 13.94 -50.00 3.85
N GLU A 1142 14.81 -50.99 4.05
CA GLU A 1142 14.94 -51.77 5.29
C GLU A 1142 13.59 -52.39 5.73
N ILE A 1143 12.79 -52.84 4.76
CA ILE A 1143 11.47 -53.43 4.96
C ILE A 1143 11.63 -54.93 5.19
N VAL A 1144 11.06 -55.41 6.30
CA VAL A 1144 11.07 -56.84 6.63
C VAL A 1144 9.92 -57.56 5.93
N CYS A 1145 10.18 -58.78 5.44
CA CYS A 1145 9.15 -59.56 4.79
C CYS A 1145 8.02 -59.96 5.77
N VAL A 1146 6.80 -59.51 5.47
CA VAL A 1146 5.58 -59.87 6.20
C VAL A 1146 4.68 -60.82 5.39
N PRO A 1147 3.94 -61.74 6.04
CA PRO A 1147 3.03 -62.67 5.35
C PRO A 1147 1.97 -61.98 4.51
N PHE A 1148 1.57 -62.62 3.40
CA PHE A 1148 0.54 -62.08 2.50
C PHE A 1148 -0.79 -61.77 3.22
N GLU A 1149 -1.20 -62.62 4.18
CA GLU A 1149 -2.40 -62.37 4.98
C GLU A 1149 -2.32 -61.07 5.79
N TRP A 1150 -1.14 -60.73 6.31
CA TRP A 1150 -0.94 -59.48 7.04
C TRP A 1150 -0.99 -58.27 6.11
N ARG A 1151 -0.39 -58.36 4.92
CA ARG A 1151 -0.44 -57.30 3.90
C ARG A 1151 -1.88 -56.96 3.50
N VAL A 1152 -2.75 -57.97 3.35
CA VAL A 1152 -4.19 -57.77 3.08
C VAL A 1152 -4.89 -57.09 4.27
N LYS A 1153 -4.58 -57.48 5.52
CA LYS A 1153 -5.11 -56.82 6.72
C LYS A 1153 -4.65 -55.36 6.81
N LEU A 1154 -3.38 -55.06 6.52
CA LEU A 1154 -2.85 -53.69 6.46
C LEU A 1154 -3.62 -52.85 5.43
N PHE A 1155 -3.83 -53.38 4.22
CA PHE A 1155 -4.62 -52.70 3.19
C PHE A 1155 -6.06 -52.39 3.66
N LEU A 1156 -6.70 -53.32 4.37
CA LEU A 1156 -8.03 -53.08 4.94
C LEU A 1156 -8.03 -52.00 6.02
N ILE A 1157 -7.02 -51.98 6.90
CA ILE A 1157 -6.84 -50.90 7.89
C ILE A 1157 -6.72 -49.55 7.19
N ILE A 1158 -5.91 -49.47 6.12
CA ILE A 1158 -5.71 -48.25 5.33
C ILE A 1158 -7.02 -47.77 4.69
N LEU A 1159 -7.80 -48.69 4.10
CA LEU A 1159 -9.08 -48.36 3.46
C LEU A 1159 -10.11 -47.85 4.47
N VAL A 1160 -10.20 -48.48 5.65
CA VAL A 1160 -11.08 -48.03 6.74
C VAL A 1160 -10.63 -46.67 7.27
N ASN A 1161 -9.32 -46.45 7.44
CA ASN A 1161 -8.78 -45.17 7.85
C ASN A 1161 -9.13 -44.05 6.85
N ALA A 1162 -8.97 -44.30 5.55
CA ALA A 1162 -9.35 -43.36 4.50
C ALA A 1162 -10.85 -43.01 4.57
N ALA A 1163 -11.72 -44.01 4.71
CA ALA A 1163 -13.17 -43.81 4.79
C ALA A 1163 -13.57 -42.99 6.04
N VAL A 1164 -13.00 -43.31 7.20
CA VAL A 1164 -13.27 -42.59 8.47
C VAL A 1164 -12.75 -41.15 8.39
N SER A 1165 -11.53 -40.94 7.90
CA SER A 1165 -10.93 -39.61 7.77
C SER A 1165 -11.75 -38.70 6.85
N VAL A 1166 -12.18 -39.21 5.70
CA VAL A 1166 -13.05 -38.46 4.77
C VAL A 1166 -14.42 -38.19 5.39
N LEU A 1167 -15.05 -39.18 6.03
CA LEU A 1167 -16.37 -39.02 6.63
C LEU A 1167 -16.35 -37.98 7.76
N VAL A 1168 -15.35 -37.99 8.64
CA VAL A 1168 -15.24 -37.01 9.73
C VAL A 1168 -15.03 -35.60 9.18
N GLU A 1169 -14.13 -35.42 8.22
CA GLU A 1169 -13.85 -34.08 7.65
C GLU A 1169 -15.02 -33.54 6.80
N THR A 1170 -15.78 -34.39 6.11
CA THR A 1170 -16.90 -33.96 5.27
C THR A 1170 -18.22 -33.85 6.03
N PHE A 1171 -18.51 -34.77 6.94
CA PHE A 1171 -19.80 -34.83 7.63
C PHE A 1171 -19.81 -34.02 8.94
N ILE A 1172 -18.82 -34.23 9.81
CA ILE A 1172 -18.81 -33.60 11.14
C ILE A 1172 -18.41 -32.13 11.05
N LEU A 1173 -17.41 -31.80 10.23
CA LEU A 1173 -16.89 -30.44 10.13
C LEU A 1173 -17.71 -29.54 9.21
N ASP A 1174 -18.14 -30.02 8.04
CA ASP A 1174 -18.89 -29.15 7.09
C ASP A 1174 -20.39 -29.07 7.42
N ILE A 1175 -20.99 -30.10 8.02
CA ILE A 1175 -22.44 -30.11 8.31
C ILE A 1175 -22.72 -29.75 9.77
N VAL A 1176 -22.10 -30.47 10.72
CA VAL A 1176 -22.43 -30.35 12.14
C VAL A 1176 -21.83 -29.08 12.76
N LEU A 1177 -20.53 -28.82 12.56
CA LEU A 1177 -19.89 -27.61 13.08
C LEU A 1177 -20.45 -26.33 12.42
N TRP A 1178 -20.78 -26.39 11.13
CA TRP A 1178 -21.36 -25.27 10.40
C TRP A 1178 -22.78 -24.93 10.88
N LYS A 1179 -23.65 -25.95 11.03
CA LYS A 1179 -25.02 -25.75 11.56
C LYS A 1179 -25.02 -25.28 13.01
N LEU A 1180 -24.18 -25.84 13.87
CA LEU A 1180 -24.20 -25.53 15.31
C LEU A 1180 -23.48 -24.23 15.69
N VAL A 1181 -22.35 -23.91 15.05
CA VAL A 1181 -21.48 -22.79 15.47
C VAL A 1181 -21.67 -21.54 14.61
N PHE A 1182 -21.89 -21.68 13.31
CA PHE A 1182 -21.92 -20.54 12.37
C PHE A 1182 -23.32 -20.09 11.95
N SER A 1183 -24.37 -20.89 12.19
CA SER A 1183 -25.76 -20.44 11.97
C SER A 1183 -26.14 -19.29 12.92
N ARG A 1184 -25.50 -19.16 14.09
CA ARG A 1184 -25.71 -18.04 15.02
C ARG A 1184 -25.20 -16.69 14.50
N ASP A 1185 -24.16 -16.67 13.66
CA ASP A 1185 -23.62 -15.43 13.09
C ASP A 1185 -24.46 -14.89 11.91
N LYS A 1186 -25.26 -15.74 11.25
CA LYS A 1186 -26.18 -15.32 10.18
C LYS A 1186 -27.50 -14.74 10.67
N GLN A 1187 -27.98 -15.12 11.86
CA GLN A 1187 -29.20 -14.54 12.44
C GLN A 1187 -29.06 -13.07 12.82
N GLY A 1188 -27.86 -12.50 12.77
CA GLY A 1188 -27.65 -11.05 12.88
C GLY A 1188 -27.70 -10.27 11.57
N ASN A 1189 -27.70 -10.92 10.40
CA ASN A 1189 -27.39 -10.22 9.13
C ASN A 1189 -28.18 -10.66 7.88
N PHE A 1190 -29.22 -11.49 7.96
CA PHE A 1190 -30.07 -11.79 6.80
C PHE A 1190 -31.55 -11.86 7.17
N GLY A 1191 -32.33 -10.89 6.65
CA GLY A 1191 -33.79 -10.89 6.61
C GLY A 1191 -34.33 -11.39 5.27
N VAL A 1192 -33.87 -12.55 4.81
CA VAL A 1192 -34.50 -13.27 3.69
C VAL A 1192 -34.59 -14.75 4.08
N SER A 1193 -35.82 -15.26 4.20
CA SER A 1193 -36.10 -16.66 4.48
C SER A 1193 -35.48 -17.58 3.42
N PRO A 1194 -34.73 -18.63 3.80
CA PRO A 1194 -34.50 -19.74 2.87
C PRO A 1194 -35.84 -20.46 2.63
N ALA A 1195 -36.10 -20.82 1.37
CA ALA A 1195 -37.25 -21.61 0.98
C ALA A 1195 -37.40 -22.87 1.87
N ALA A 1196 -38.65 -23.18 2.21
CA ALA A 1196 -39.05 -24.16 3.21
C ALA A 1196 -38.40 -25.56 3.04
N PRO A 1197 -37.88 -26.19 4.11
CA PRO A 1197 -37.59 -27.61 4.12
C PRO A 1197 -38.84 -28.43 4.46
N THR A 1198 -38.97 -29.59 3.83
CA THR A 1198 -40.01 -30.61 4.00
C THR A 1198 -40.13 -31.18 5.43
N PRO A 1199 -41.30 -31.71 5.84
CA PRO A 1199 -41.61 -32.02 7.23
C PRO A 1199 -41.03 -33.38 7.68
N GLN A 1200 -39.80 -33.38 8.20
CA GLN A 1200 -39.28 -34.46 9.07
C GLN A 1200 -38.40 -33.82 10.15
N GLY A 1201 -39.02 -33.28 11.20
CA GLY A 1201 -38.33 -32.50 12.25
C GLY A 1201 -38.79 -32.80 13.68
N GLY A 1202 -39.29 -34.00 13.95
CA GLY A 1202 -39.78 -34.37 15.29
C GLY A 1202 -38.74 -34.98 16.24
N ILE A 1203 -37.58 -35.43 15.72
CA ILE A 1203 -36.62 -36.24 16.48
C ILE A 1203 -35.38 -35.42 16.91
N ASP A 1204 -35.06 -34.33 16.21
CA ASP A 1204 -33.86 -33.52 16.45
C ASP A 1204 -33.94 -32.59 17.68
N LEU A 1205 -35.14 -32.26 18.16
CA LEU A 1205 -35.31 -31.35 19.29
C LEU A 1205 -34.83 -31.97 20.63
N ARG A 1206 -34.93 -33.29 20.78
CA ARG A 1206 -34.53 -34.00 22.01
C ARG A 1206 -33.02 -34.19 22.14
N ILE A 1207 -32.30 -34.23 21.03
CA ILE A 1207 -30.82 -34.28 21.01
C ILE A 1207 -30.26 -32.89 21.30
N TYR A 1208 -30.95 -31.84 20.82
CA TYR A 1208 -30.61 -30.43 21.05
C TYR A 1208 -30.64 -30.03 22.53
N GLU A 1209 -31.66 -30.46 23.29
CA GLU A 1209 -31.74 -30.15 24.73
C GLU A 1209 -30.66 -30.86 25.57
N ARG A 1210 -30.25 -32.08 25.19
CA ARG A 1210 -29.21 -32.82 25.94
C ARG A 1210 -27.79 -32.31 25.70
N LEU A 1211 -27.49 -31.73 24.54
CA LEU A 1211 -26.16 -31.22 24.20
C LEU A 1211 -25.94 -29.73 24.56
N SER A 1212 -27.02 -28.98 24.76
CA SER A 1212 -26.98 -27.56 25.14
C SER A 1212 -26.28 -27.30 26.49
N TRP A 1213 -26.24 -28.29 27.40
CA TRP A 1213 -25.65 -28.14 28.73
C TRP A 1213 -24.11 -28.14 28.71
N LEU A 1214 -23.47 -28.71 27.68
CA LEU A 1214 -22.02 -28.77 27.54
C LEU A 1214 -21.39 -27.47 27.01
N SER A 1215 -22.18 -26.56 26.43
CA SER A 1215 -21.71 -25.30 25.84
C SER A 1215 -22.18 -24.07 26.61
N CYS A 1216 -21.75 -23.93 27.86
CA CYS A 1216 -21.81 -22.67 28.60
C CYS A 1216 -20.82 -21.65 28.00
N LEU A 1217 -21.15 -21.09 26.84
CA LEU A 1217 -20.44 -19.93 26.26
C LEU A 1217 -21.40 -18.73 26.23
N ARG A 1218 -21.19 -17.84 27.20
CA ARG A 1218 -21.68 -16.45 27.24
C ARG A 1218 -21.71 -15.85 25.84
N LYS A 1219 -22.79 -15.11 25.50
CA LYS A 1219 -22.90 -14.24 24.31
C LYS A 1219 -21.59 -13.45 24.14
N ARG A 1220 -20.67 -13.92 23.29
CA ARG A 1220 -19.41 -13.22 23.01
C ARG A 1220 -19.73 -12.01 22.14
N ALA A 1221 -19.20 -10.86 22.52
CA ALA A 1221 -19.25 -9.64 21.73
C ALA A 1221 -18.71 -9.90 20.30
N PRO A 1222 -19.25 -9.24 19.27
CA PRO A 1222 -18.73 -9.37 17.91
C PRO A 1222 -17.23 -8.99 17.90
N LYS A 1223 -16.41 -9.78 17.20
CA LYS A 1223 -14.94 -9.65 17.20
C LYS A 1223 -14.40 -8.39 16.50
N ALA A 1224 -15.24 -7.67 15.75
CA ALA A 1224 -14.82 -6.52 14.95
C ALA A 1224 -15.68 -5.29 15.26
N ARG A 1225 -15.04 -4.13 15.37
CA ARG A 1225 -15.67 -2.87 15.80
C ARG A 1225 -16.81 -2.44 14.88
N TYR A 1226 -16.69 -2.61 13.57
CA TYR A 1226 -17.77 -2.29 12.62
C TYR A 1226 -19.06 -3.08 12.87
N MET A 1227 -18.96 -4.35 13.31
CA MET A 1227 -20.14 -5.17 13.61
C MET A 1227 -20.83 -4.73 14.90
N TYR A 1228 -20.06 -4.23 15.87
CA TYR A 1228 -20.60 -3.65 17.09
C TYR A 1228 -21.35 -2.35 16.77
N LEU A 1229 -20.70 -1.44 16.03
CA LEU A 1229 -21.29 -0.17 15.60
C LEU A 1229 -22.53 -0.37 14.71
N ALA A 1230 -22.53 -1.38 13.83
CA ALA A 1230 -23.69 -1.72 13.02
C ALA A 1230 -24.89 -2.13 13.88
N LYS A 1231 -24.66 -2.94 14.93
CA LYS A 1231 -25.71 -3.34 15.86
C LYS A 1231 -26.18 -2.16 16.72
N GLU A 1232 -25.26 -1.32 17.16
CA GLU A 1232 -25.58 -0.10 17.89
C GLU A 1232 -26.52 0.79 17.06
N LEU A 1233 -26.16 1.07 15.80
CA LEU A 1233 -26.97 1.88 14.88
C LEU A 1233 -28.34 1.26 14.53
N MET A 1234 -28.49 -0.06 14.63
CA MET A 1234 -29.80 -0.71 14.42
C MET A 1234 -30.75 -0.59 15.63
N VAL A 1235 -30.20 -0.32 16.82
CA VAL A 1235 -30.95 -0.23 18.08
C VAL A 1235 -31.08 1.23 18.53
N ASP A 1236 -30.23 2.12 18.02
CA ASP A 1236 -30.22 3.54 18.31
C ASP A 1236 -31.46 4.24 17.70
N PRO A 1237 -32.42 4.73 18.51
CA PRO A 1237 -33.65 5.35 18.02
C PRO A 1237 -33.42 6.69 17.34
N ASP A 1238 -32.24 7.30 17.51
CA ASP A 1238 -31.87 8.57 16.91
C ASP A 1238 -31.28 8.39 15.48
N TRP A 1239 -31.20 7.15 14.98
CA TRP A 1239 -30.67 6.82 13.64
C TRP A 1239 -31.67 6.04 12.77
N PRO A 1240 -31.80 6.38 11.47
CA PRO A 1240 -31.16 7.48 10.76
C PRO A 1240 -31.65 8.87 11.24
N PRO A 1241 -30.79 9.91 11.19
CA PRO A 1241 -31.17 11.24 11.60
C PRO A 1241 -32.33 11.78 10.75
N ARG A 1242 -33.29 12.43 11.41
CA ARG A 1242 -34.44 13.05 10.75
C ARG A 1242 -33.98 14.19 9.83
N PRO A 1243 -34.67 14.41 8.70
CA PRO A 1243 -34.31 15.47 7.76
C PRO A 1243 -34.27 16.83 8.49
N THR A 1244 -33.27 17.65 8.15
CA THR A 1244 -33.09 19.02 8.67
C THR A 1244 -32.79 19.14 10.17
N THR A 1245 -32.43 18.04 10.84
CA THR A 1245 -31.93 18.10 12.22
C THR A 1245 -30.47 18.58 12.27
N THR A 1246 -30.08 19.18 13.41
CA THR A 1246 -28.71 19.65 13.67
C THR A 1246 -28.14 18.92 14.88
N THR A 1247 -26.92 18.42 14.80
CA THR A 1247 -26.18 17.80 15.91
C THR A 1247 -25.01 18.68 16.32
N GLU A 1248 -24.93 19.10 17.58
CA GLU A 1248 -23.89 19.99 18.09
C GLU A 1248 -22.79 19.23 18.84
N ALA A 1249 -21.56 19.74 18.82
CA ALA A 1249 -20.43 19.16 19.57
C ALA A 1249 -20.59 19.38 21.08
N ASN A 1250 -20.33 18.34 21.89
CA ASN A 1250 -20.33 18.45 23.35
C ASN A 1250 -19.22 19.42 23.81
N SER A 1251 -19.61 20.43 24.59
CA SER A 1251 -18.75 21.50 25.12
C SER A 1251 -17.59 21.02 26.01
N SER A 1252 -17.68 19.82 26.58
CA SER A 1252 -16.67 19.22 27.47
C SER A 1252 -15.38 18.77 26.76
N THR A 1253 -15.43 18.54 25.44
CA THR A 1253 -14.25 18.12 24.66
C THR A 1253 -13.33 19.30 24.32
N TYR A 1254 -13.88 20.52 24.37
CA TYR A 1254 -13.21 21.76 23.98
C TYR A 1254 -12.18 22.23 25.02
N GLU A 1255 -12.42 21.98 26.31
CA GLU A 1255 -11.53 22.40 27.41
C GLU A 1255 -10.31 21.48 27.61
N MET A 1256 -10.38 20.22 27.17
CA MET A 1256 -9.31 19.25 27.43
C MET A 1256 -8.12 19.36 26.46
N ARG A 1257 -8.33 19.85 25.22
CA ARG A 1257 -7.25 19.98 24.22
C ARG A 1257 -6.52 21.32 24.26
N ILE A 1258 -7.12 22.39 24.79
CA ILE A 1258 -6.42 23.67 24.99
C ILE A 1258 -5.38 23.54 26.10
N ASN A 1259 -5.50 22.54 26.98
CA ASN A 1259 -4.62 22.29 28.11
C ASN A 1259 -3.60 21.13 27.92
N SER A 1260 -3.44 20.58 26.70
CA SER A 1260 -2.57 19.43 26.42
C SER A 1260 -1.43 19.70 25.45
#